data_AF-A0A9Q8PI47-F1
#
_entry.id   AF-A0A9Q8PI47-F1
#
_cell.length_a   1.000
_cell.length_b   1.000
_cell.length_c   1.000
_cell.angle_alpha   90.00
_cell.angle_beta   90.00
_cell.angle_gamma   90.00
#
_symmetry.space_group_name_H-M   'P 1'
#
loop_
_entity.id
_entity.type
_entity.pdbx_description
1 polymer ?
#
loop_
_entity_poly.entity_id
_entity_poly.type
_entity_poly.pdbx_seq_one_letter_code
_entity_poly.pdbx_strand_id
1 'polypeptide(L)'
;MPPAPSTQDKAFVALEPVPEFTAFEARKGRLPTFRELQENPQLHKATVRVFDSLTGADPDLVHGYSYADYPHASAASTPGCVDKCDICRSHWLVGLAAKTVGYSTCHTDEDAQDQLDLTRSNIEQDYLHIRDRLEKHGDTLVKRWHKRNPTKRAALLRQVLPKMYPKRGFPLLEFLNAGPAQLAESPDERMARLRVAWLLPYLSLESLSESPLELVALLYHRIEHQPTDWTLFDFHQHEYAFKPAFVQSAYNPHCVDICGARYGKLIPFQKQGLHAALMISFPRANLLFDAQNILYKFLSTLVDLILGPADNDTKPTGRNELNRLATGHEGAPSGLRGDWSAQNLPFAGPPRFDIHDIREKFSLRLRAAEDELEMLQTDPLYFREQLIRADLSGKIPDKRYCELVNLTMMNFRKHDNWKFLLAETEVTAKALGDRMFALPDNELLPKDYDEALSLFQNVLTRYFKIHQKHLMILLLASKGFHRFVTKREDNTVEVDADLRKMSRGDPLLYNLMELSRYDEVTSGLHASSMFQYLDDILAHSTHQNASRVSRAMYMVISDMAVIDQALTAVKFHRPPCAPVRQIMAEHGIVDMDSMKTSVLSLNETSAIKAAVLRILEESRSELSYEGAAESGYKELYAPLAAFLATPAPTGRTNRSALDALTRSHEALKAFWHEVQQWRRASLKQRGCGERMTNARVQCLTVSGSLRHEMLFGVERKSLLTAVEAREKVASARQGQASVKSISPIVPQTVWGTLELDSRPMPVSKMKEKTRPAMNPSETSDQDAGIEELHGDIDHRFKDSRFSPLKVEASKDNIRLLTRLYAAPEDTKANKGSVKWDDFVAALIDAGFQVIPNSGSAVTFRSTDGQGSIVFHRPHPDPTLDSIMLHSMGKRLAKWFGWEKDTFVERGKA
;
A
#
# COMPACT_ATOMS: atom_id res chain seq x y z
N MET A 1 36.82 -17.87 -38.07
CA MET A 1 36.75 -17.95 -36.59
C MET A 1 35.30 -17.85 -36.17
N PRO A 2 34.86 -18.49 -35.08
CA PRO A 2 33.61 -18.10 -34.43
C PRO A 2 33.71 -16.65 -33.92
N PRO A 3 32.60 -15.93 -33.73
CA PRO A 3 32.62 -14.65 -33.02
C PRO A 3 33.13 -14.86 -31.58
N ALA A 4 33.83 -13.87 -31.03
CA ALA A 4 34.23 -13.91 -29.63
C ALA A 4 32.98 -13.86 -28.73
N PRO A 5 32.94 -14.62 -27.62
CA PRO A 5 31.82 -14.57 -26.68
C PRO A 5 31.65 -13.16 -26.11
N SER A 6 30.40 -12.70 -25.97
CA SER A 6 30.10 -11.35 -25.49
C SER A 6 30.50 -11.16 -24.02
N THR A 7 30.47 -9.92 -23.54
CA THR A 7 30.72 -9.57 -22.13
C THR A 7 29.78 -10.33 -21.17
N GLN A 8 28.52 -10.53 -21.58
CA GLN A 8 27.54 -11.34 -20.82
C GLN A 8 27.80 -12.84 -20.93
N ASP A 9 28.20 -13.36 -22.10
CA ASP A 9 28.58 -14.77 -22.24
C ASP A 9 29.82 -15.08 -21.39
N LYS A 10 30.81 -14.19 -21.36
CA LYS A 10 31.99 -14.30 -20.48
C LYS A 10 31.60 -14.35 -19.00
N ALA A 11 30.66 -13.51 -18.56
CA ALA A 11 30.17 -13.53 -17.18
C ALA A 11 29.42 -14.83 -16.83
N PHE A 12 28.64 -15.41 -17.76
CA PHE A 12 27.96 -16.70 -17.53
C PHE A 12 28.88 -17.92 -17.68
N VAL A 13 29.90 -17.86 -18.54
CA VAL A 13 30.88 -18.94 -18.77
C VAL A 13 32.00 -18.94 -17.72
N ALA A 14 32.25 -17.81 -17.04
CA ALA A 14 33.24 -17.70 -15.96
C ALA A 14 32.71 -18.12 -14.57
N LEU A 15 31.43 -18.50 -14.45
CA LEU A 15 30.93 -19.18 -13.27
C LEU A 15 31.35 -20.66 -13.31
N GLU A 16 32.10 -21.11 -12.31
CA GLU A 16 32.37 -22.54 -12.14
C GLU A 16 31.05 -23.33 -12.05
N PRO A 17 30.99 -24.57 -12.57
CA PRO A 17 29.78 -25.39 -12.55
C PRO A 17 29.40 -25.75 -11.11
N VAL A 18 28.50 -24.95 -10.55
CA VAL A 18 28.05 -24.94 -9.15
C VAL A 18 27.80 -26.38 -8.67
N PRO A 19 28.62 -26.92 -7.75
CA PRO A 19 28.61 -28.36 -7.47
C PRO A 19 27.25 -28.91 -7.06
N GLU A 20 26.44 -28.14 -6.33
CA GLU A 20 25.09 -28.56 -5.95
C GLU A 20 24.10 -28.53 -7.12
N PHE A 21 24.27 -27.66 -8.11
CA PHE A 21 23.44 -27.66 -9.32
C PHE A 21 23.86 -28.78 -10.26
N THR A 22 25.17 -28.98 -10.46
CA THR A 22 25.73 -30.06 -11.30
C THR A 22 25.42 -31.44 -10.72
N ALA A 23 25.55 -31.63 -9.40
CA ALA A 23 25.17 -32.88 -8.73
C ALA A 23 23.66 -33.10 -8.69
N PHE A 24 22.85 -32.03 -8.60
CA PHE A 24 21.40 -32.14 -8.73
C PHE A 24 21.01 -32.54 -10.16
N GLU A 25 21.61 -31.93 -11.18
CA GLU A 25 21.37 -32.21 -12.58
C GLU A 25 21.78 -33.64 -12.96
N ALA A 26 22.97 -34.08 -12.54
CA ALA A 26 23.40 -35.48 -12.69
C ALA A 26 22.45 -36.49 -12.00
N ARG A 27 21.74 -36.07 -10.93
CA ARG A 27 20.77 -36.90 -10.20
C ARG A 27 19.34 -36.83 -10.76
N LYS A 28 18.98 -35.79 -11.52
CA LYS A 28 17.59 -35.49 -11.92
C LYS A 28 17.36 -35.28 -13.42
N GLY A 29 18.42 -35.23 -14.23
CA GLY A 29 18.35 -34.95 -15.66
C GLY A 29 17.91 -33.52 -16.00
N ARG A 30 17.97 -32.61 -15.01
CA ARG A 30 17.65 -31.18 -15.15
C ARG A 30 18.25 -30.37 -14.00
N LEU A 31 18.52 -29.09 -14.24
CA LEU A 31 18.76 -28.10 -13.19
C LEU A 31 17.65 -28.08 -12.11
N PRO A 32 17.97 -27.65 -10.87
CA PRO A 32 17.01 -27.52 -9.78
C PRO A 32 15.98 -26.41 -10.06
N THR A 33 14.71 -26.68 -9.74
CA THR A 33 13.61 -25.69 -9.87
C THR A 33 13.72 -24.60 -8.82
N PHE A 34 13.16 -23.41 -9.09
CA PHE A 34 13.07 -22.32 -8.09
C PHE A 34 12.45 -22.79 -6.75
N ARG A 35 11.50 -23.74 -6.81
CA ARG A 35 10.97 -24.47 -5.66
C ARG A 35 12.08 -25.17 -4.87
N GLU A 36 12.85 -26.05 -5.51
CA GLU A 36 13.94 -26.80 -4.88
C GLU A 36 15.07 -25.86 -4.41
N LEU A 37 15.25 -24.71 -5.08
CA LEU A 37 16.10 -23.58 -4.68
C LEU A 37 15.52 -22.72 -3.53
N GLN A 38 14.35 -23.03 -2.99
CA GLN A 38 13.81 -22.43 -1.74
C GLN A 38 13.62 -23.48 -0.63
N GLU A 39 13.25 -24.71 -0.97
CA GLU A 39 12.92 -25.78 0.00
C GLU A 39 14.12 -26.63 0.43
N ASN A 40 15.19 -26.72 -0.38
CA ASN A 40 16.46 -27.35 0.02
C ASN A 40 17.47 -26.27 0.46
N PRO A 41 17.88 -26.21 1.74
CA PRO A 41 18.77 -25.16 2.24
C PRO A 41 20.14 -25.09 1.55
N GLN A 42 20.66 -26.18 0.99
CA GLN A 42 21.93 -26.17 0.25
C GLN A 42 21.78 -25.59 -1.16
N LEU A 43 20.65 -25.87 -1.83
CA LEU A 43 20.31 -25.30 -3.13
C LEU A 43 19.91 -23.81 -3.03
N HIS A 44 19.20 -23.44 -1.97
CA HIS A 44 18.95 -22.04 -1.67
C HIS A 44 20.26 -21.28 -1.43
N LYS A 45 21.13 -21.83 -0.57
CA LYS A 45 22.49 -21.31 -0.37
C LYS A 45 23.34 -21.34 -1.65
N ALA A 46 23.13 -22.24 -2.60
CA ALA A 46 23.82 -22.25 -3.89
C ALA A 46 23.35 -21.12 -4.80
N THR A 47 22.04 -20.85 -4.87
CA THR A 47 21.48 -19.72 -5.64
C THR A 47 21.94 -18.38 -5.07
N VAL A 48 21.88 -18.25 -3.74
CA VAL A 48 22.42 -17.08 -3.03
C VAL A 48 23.92 -16.95 -3.29
N ARG A 49 24.72 -18.04 -3.20
CA ARG A 49 26.15 -18.04 -3.55
C ARG A 49 26.45 -17.66 -5.01
N VAL A 50 25.58 -17.95 -5.97
CA VAL A 50 25.75 -17.51 -7.38
C VAL A 50 25.47 -16.02 -7.52
N PHE A 51 24.42 -15.52 -6.86
CA PHE A 51 24.13 -14.10 -6.88
C PHE A 51 25.18 -13.27 -6.09
N ASP A 52 25.70 -13.82 -4.99
CA ASP A 52 26.84 -13.28 -4.24
C ASP A 52 28.18 -13.47 -4.99
N SER A 53 28.41 -14.52 -5.78
CA SER A 53 29.65 -14.57 -6.59
C SER A 53 29.65 -13.53 -7.72
N LEU A 54 28.46 -13.21 -8.25
CA LEU A 54 28.23 -12.13 -9.20
C LEU A 54 28.39 -10.72 -8.56
N THR A 55 27.89 -10.51 -7.34
CA THR A 55 27.68 -9.17 -6.74
C THR A 55 28.28 -8.94 -5.34
N GLY A 56 29.07 -9.88 -4.82
CA GLY A 56 29.26 -10.05 -3.38
C GLY A 56 30.45 -10.90 -2.95
N ALA A 57 31.57 -10.78 -3.64
CA ALA A 57 32.84 -11.16 -3.04
C ALA A 57 33.08 -10.38 -1.73
N ASP A 58 33.79 -11.02 -0.81
CA ASP A 58 34.45 -10.31 0.30
C ASP A 58 35.48 -9.30 -0.24
N PRO A 59 35.85 -8.27 0.55
CA PRO A 59 36.93 -7.36 0.18
C PRO A 59 38.22 -8.13 -0.12
N ASP A 60 39.02 -7.63 -1.05
CA ASP A 60 40.31 -8.22 -1.37
C ASP A 60 41.24 -8.13 -0.14
N LEU A 61 41.95 -9.22 0.16
CA LEU A 61 42.77 -9.34 1.37
C LEU A 61 43.98 -8.40 1.40
N VAL A 62 44.37 -7.82 0.26
CA VAL A 62 45.46 -6.85 0.11
C VAL A 62 44.91 -5.46 -0.24
N HIS A 63 43.87 -5.40 -1.07
CA HIS A 63 43.39 -4.17 -1.70
C HIS A 63 42.02 -3.67 -1.18
N GLY A 64 41.32 -4.39 -0.31
CA GLY A 64 40.03 -3.95 0.25
C GLY A 64 38.93 -3.86 -0.82
N TYR A 65 38.28 -2.70 -0.94
CA TYR A 65 37.35 -2.40 -2.04
C TYR A 65 38.01 -1.60 -3.18
N SER A 66 39.35 -1.55 -3.25
CA SER A 66 40.06 -0.86 -4.34
C SER A 66 39.88 -1.61 -5.66
N TYR A 67 39.81 -0.86 -6.76
CA TYR A 67 39.89 -1.44 -8.08
C TYR A 67 41.34 -1.85 -8.40
N ALA A 68 41.58 -3.15 -8.59
CA ALA A 68 42.92 -3.70 -8.79
C ALA A 68 43.63 -3.21 -10.07
N ASP A 69 42.86 -2.89 -11.12
CA ASP A 69 43.40 -2.39 -12.39
C ASP A 69 43.59 -0.85 -12.41
N TYR A 70 43.51 -0.16 -11.26
CA TYR A 70 43.68 1.29 -11.18
C TYR A 70 45.14 1.70 -11.49
N PRO A 71 45.39 2.47 -12.57
CA PRO A 71 46.74 2.65 -13.12
C PRO A 71 47.49 3.86 -12.55
N HIS A 72 46.84 4.71 -11.75
CA HIS A 72 47.37 6.00 -11.31
C HIS A 72 47.88 5.97 -9.87
N ALA A 73 48.76 6.91 -9.53
CA ALA A 73 48.98 7.26 -8.13
C ALA A 73 47.72 7.98 -7.55
N SER A 74 47.53 7.90 -6.23
CA SER A 74 46.49 8.65 -5.52
C SER A 74 46.91 8.93 -4.08
N ALA A 75 46.41 10.02 -3.50
CA ALA A 75 46.55 10.34 -2.08
C ALA A 75 45.53 9.62 -1.17
N ALA A 76 44.59 8.86 -1.75
CA ALA A 76 43.54 8.18 -0.99
C ALA A 76 44.09 7.05 -0.10
N SER A 77 43.50 6.92 1.10
CA SER A 77 43.56 5.68 1.88
C SER A 77 42.76 4.56 1.21
N THR A 78 43.15 3.29 1.43
CA THR A 78 42.42 2.11 0.92
C THR A 78 40.91 2.22 1.16
N PRO A 79 40.05 2.21 0.12
CA PRO A 79 38.62 2.33 0.26
C PRO A 79 37.95 1.14 0.98
N GLY A 80 37.00 1.47 1.86
CA GLY A 80 36.09 0.55 2.51
C GLY A 80 36.64 -0.13 3.78
N CYS A 81 35.77 -0.86 4.47
CA CYS A 81 36.16 -1.63 5.66
C CYS A 81 37.08 -2.81 5.29
N VAL A 82 38.04 -3.11 6.17
CA VAL A 82 38.86 -4.33 6.10
C VAL A 82 37.98 -5.58 6.28
N ASP A 83 37.02 -5.52 7.21
CA ASP A 83 36.01 -6.56 7.41
C ASP A 83 34.86 -6.48 6.40
N LYS A 84 34.23 -7.63 6.11
CA LYS A 84 33.01 -7.75 5.30
C LYS A 84 31.93 -6.76 5.76
N CYS A 85 31.52 -5.84 4.89
CA CYS A 85 30.59 -4.78 5.22
C CYS A 85 29.65 -4.49 4.04
N ASP A 86 28.34 -4.76 4.20
CA ASP A 86 27.38 -4.58 3.11
C ASP A 86 27.20 -3.11 2.67
N ILE A 87 27.45 -2.15 3.58
CA ILE A 87 27.46 -0.72 3.23
C ILE A 87 28.60 -0.48 2.22
N CYS A 88 29.83 -0.85 2.57
CA CYS A 88 30.98 -0.76 1.66
C CYS A 88 30.74 -1.55 0.35
N ARG A 89 30.16 -2.76 0.41
CA ARG A 89 29.78 -3.56 -0.77
C ARG A 89 28.82 -2.83 -1.71
N SER A 90 27.97 -1.92 -1.22
CA SER A 90 27.08 -1.12 -2.08
C SER A 90 27.81 0.01 -2.85
N HIS A 91 29.02 0.37 -2.42
CA HIS A 91 29.76 1.53 -2.89
C HIS A 91 30.77 1.26 -4.01
N TRP A 92 31.22 0.02 -4.19
CA TRP A 92 32.18 -0.34 -5.23
C TRP A 92 31.74 -1.62 -5.95
N LEU A 93 32.09 -1.73 -7.24
CA LEU A 93 31.99 -3.00 -7.96
C LEU A 93 32.94 -4.02 -7.31
N VAL A 94 32.42 -5.22 -7.05
CA VAL A 94 33.16 -6.34 -6.44
C VAL A 94 32.91 -7.64 -7.23
N GLY A 95 33.63 -8.71 -6.88
CA GLY A 95 33.38 -10.06 -7.41
C GLY A 95 33.48 -10.15 -8.93
N LEU A 96 32.56 -10.89 -9.56
CA LEU A 96 32.62 -11.11 -11.00
C LEU A 96 32.31 -9.83 -11.81
N ALA A 97 31.46 -8.93 -11.30
CA ALA A 97 31.15 -7.66 -11.97
C ALA A 97 32.42 -6.80 -12.17
N ALA A 98 33.24 -6.66 -11.13
CA ALA A 98 34.51 -5.95 -11.20
C ALA A 98 35.51 -6.59 -12.19
N LYS A 99 35.52 -7.92 -12.29
CA LYS A 99 36.46 -8.69 -13.13
C LYS A 99 36.02 -8.87 -14.59
N THR A 100 34.74 -8.69 -14.92
CA THR A 100 34.19 -8.95 -16.27
C THR A 100 33.64 -7.73 -16.98
N VAL A 101 33.24 -6.68 -16.23
CA VAL A 101 32.78 -5.39 -16.78
C VAL A 101 33.69 -4.26 -16.31
N GLY A 102 34.09 -4.26 -15.04
CA GLY A 102 35.00 -3.26 -14.47
C GLY A 102 34.42 -1.84 -14.49
N TYR A 103 35.32 -0.85 -14.40
CA TYR A 103 34.98 0.56 -14.58
C TYR A 103 35.39 1.04 -15.97
N SER A 104 34.59 1.92 -16.57
CA SER A 104 34.81 2.42 -17.94
C SER A 104 36.07 3.26 -18.11
N THR A 105 36.51 3.91 -17.04
CA THR A 105 37.62 4.87 -16.97
C THR A 105 38.16 4.93 -15.54
N CYS A 106 39.45 5.26 -15.42
CA CYS A 106 40.10 5.58 -14.15
C CYS A 106 40.67 7.00 -14.22
N HIS A 107 40.33 7.84 -13.24
CA HIS A 107 40.73 9.24 -13.18
C HIS A 107 41.82 9.46 -12.13
N THR A 108 42.77 10.35 -12.40
CA THR A 108 43.64 10.88 -11.34
C THR A 108 42.83 11.67 -10.32
N ASP A 109 43.42 11.99 -9.17
CA ASP A 109 42.73 12.79 -8.14
C ASP A 109 42.37 14.21 -8.64
N GLU A 110 43.15 14.75 -9.59
CA GLU A 110 42.89 16.05 -10.23
C GLU A 110 41.75 15.94 -11.25
N ASP A 111 41.82 15.00 -12.21
CA ASP A 111 40.74 14.72 -13.17
C ASP A 111 39.38 14.48 -12.48
N ALA A 112 39.41 13.72 -11.38
CA ALA A 112 38.22 13.34 -10.62
C ALA A 112 37.58 14.55 -9.90
N GLN A 113 38.37 15.47 -9.38
CA GLN A 113 37.85 16.68 -8.75
C GLN A 113 37.32 17.68 -9.80
N ASP A 114 38.03 17.85 -10.91
CA ASP A 114 37.63 18.73 -12.01
C ASP A 114 36.33 18.25 -12.68
N GLN A 115 36.18 16.94 -12.90
CA GLN A 115 34.94 16.36 -13.43
C GLN A 115 33.74 16.67 -12.50
N LEU A 116 33.91 16.54 -11.18
CA LEU A 116 32.87 16.82 -10.20
C LEU A 116 32.51 18.32 -10.15
N ASP A 117 33.50 19.22 -10.12
CA ASP A 117 33.25 20.66 -10.10
C ASP A 117 32.64 21.18 -11.42
N LEU A 118 33.07 20.67 -12.57
CA LEU A 118 32.45 20.97 -13.86
C LEU A 118 30.98 20.51 -13.90
N THR A 119 30.72 19.28 -13.46
CA THR A 119 29.36 18.72 -13.47
C THR A 119 28.44 19.44 -12.48
N ARG A 120 28.95 19.79 -11.29
CA ARG A 120 28.25 20.60 -10.29
C ARG A 120 27.93 22.01 -10.82
N SER A 121 28.87 22.64 -11.54
CA SER A 121 28.68 23.96 -12.15
C SER A 121 27.60 23.95 -13.24
N ASN A 122 27.55 22.91 -14.08
CA ASN A 122 26.50 22.73 -15.08
C ASN A 122 25.11 22.55 -14.42
N ILE A 123 25.02 21.72 -13.38
CA ILE A 123 23.80 21.51 -12.59
C ILE A 123 23.31 22.82 -11.98
N GLU A 124 24.19 23.60 -11.36
CA GLU A 124 23.85 24.89 -10.74
C GLU A 124 23.39 25.92 -11.79
N GLN A 125 24.06 26.00 -12.94
CA GLN A 125 23.67 26.89 -14.03
C GLN A 125 22.26 26.56 -14.57
N ASP A 126 21.98 25.30 -14.88
CA ASP A 126 20.67 24.90 -15.39
C ASP A 126 19.57 25.01 -14.31
N TYR A 127 19.86 24.69 -13.04
CA TYR A 127 18.94 24.91 -11.92
C TYR A 127 18.53 26.40 -11.79
N LEU A 128 19.51 27.31 -11.79
CA LEU A 128 19.26 28.75 -11.68
C LEU A 128 18.48 29.30 -12.88
N HIS A 129 18.78 28.83 -14.10
CA HIS A 129 18.06 29.20 -15.33
C HIS A 129 16.60 28.74 -15.30
N ILE A 130 16.33 27.48 -14.93
CA ILE A 130 14.96 26.96 -14.79
C ILE A 130 14.19 27.79 -13.76
N ARG A 131 14.80 28.08 -12.60
CA ARG A 131 14.17 28.85 -11.52
C ARG A 131 13.81 30.27 -11.94
N ASP A 132 14.72 30.99 -12.61
CA ASP A 132 14.46 32.33 -13.15
C ASP A 132 13.32 32.34 -14.19
N ARG A 133 13.34 31.38 -15.12
CA ARG A 133 12.33 31.27 -16.19
C ARG A 133 10.96 30.88 -15.65
N LEU A 134 10.89 30.02 -14.64
CA LEU A 134 9.64 29.63 -14.00
C LEU A 134 9.10 30.72 -13.05
N GLU A 135 9.94 31.45 -12.32
CA GLU A 135 9.47 32.58 -11.50
C GLU A 135 8.78 33.66 -12.37
N LYS A 136 9.36 33.97 -13.53
CA LYS A 136 8.78 34.97 -14.46
C LYS A 136 7.58 34.45 -15.26
N HIS A 137 7.61 33.19 -15.70
CA HIS A 137 6.68 32.68 -16.73
C HIS A 137 6.09 31.29 -16.46
N GLY A 138 6.11 30.79 -15.22
CA GLY A 138 5.59 29.48 -14.84
C GLY A 138 4.15 29.22 -15.29
N ASP A 139 3.26 30.20 -15.10
CA ASP A 139 1.85 30.09 -15.49
C ASP A 139 1.67 30.06 -17.02
N THR A 140 2.59 30.71 -17.75
CA THR A 140 2.68 30.60 -19.21
C THR A 140 3.15 29.21 -19.64
N LEU A 141 4.14 28.62 -18.95
CA LEU A 141 4.60 27.24 -19.22
C LEU A 141 3.45 26.25 -18.97
N VAL A 142 2.77 26.33 -17.83
CA VAL A 142 1.62 25.48 -17.49
C VAL A 142 0.54 25.55 -18.56
N LYS A 143 0.11 26.76 -18.94
CA LYS A 143 -0.93 27.00 -19.95
C LYS A 143 -0.53 26.45 -21.33
N ARG A 144 0.74 26.61 -21.73
CA ARG A 144 1.27 26.08 -22.99
C ARG A 144 1.42 24.55 -22.96
N TRP A 145 1.75 23.97 -21.81
CA TRP A 145 1.89 22.53 -21.63
C TRP A 145 0.53 21.81 -21.65
N HIS A 146 -0.44 22.28 -20.85
CA HIS A 146 -1.78 21.71 -20.77
C HIS A 146 -2.54 21.78 -22.11
N LYS A 147 -2.29 22.80 -22.95
CA LYS A 147 -2.86 22.90 -24.30
C LYS A 147 -2.33 21.83 -25.28
N ARG A 148 -1.27 21.10 -24.95
CA ARG A 148 -0.75 19.97 -25.74
C ARG A 148 -1.44 18.67 -25.31
N ASN A 149 -1.93 17.88 -26.27
CA ASN A 149 -2.36 16.50 -26.03
C ASN A 149 -1.14 15.57 -25.86
N PRO A 150 -1.30 14.32 -25.36
CA PRO A 150 -0.17 13.44 -25.08
C PRO A 150 0.78 13.24 -26.27
N THR A 151 0.25 13.06 -27.49
CA THR A 151 1.09 12.94 -28.71
C THR A 151 1.99 14.17 -28.92
N LYS A 152 1.49 15.39 -28.71
CA LYS A 152 2.28 16.63 -28.82
C LYS A 152 3.24 16.84 -27.65
N ARG A 153 2.95 16.30 -26.47
CA ARG A 153 3.89 16.25 -25.33
C ARG A 153 5.03 15.28 -25.65
N ALA A 154 4.71 14.03 -26.01
CA ALA A 154 5.66 12.98 -26.37
C ALA A 154 6.59 13.34 -27.55
N ALA A 155 6.10 14.10 -28.54
CA ALA A 155 6.93 14.62 -29.62
C ALA A 155 7.96 15.65 -29.12
N LEU A 156 7.54 16.56 -28.25
CA LEU A 156 8.39 17.62 -27.70
C LEU A 156 9.40 17.06 -26.68
N LEU A 157 9.01 16.06 -25.88
CA LEU A 157 9.91 15.30 -25.00
C LEU A 157 11.01 14.58 -25.80
N ARG A 158 10.67 13.92 -26.92
CA ARG A 158 11.65 13.31 -27.84
C ARG A 158 12.53 14.33 -28.57
N GLN A 159 12.08 15.57 -28.76
CA GLN A 159 12.92 16.63 -29.35
C GLN A 159 14.06 17.02 -28.41
N VAL A 160 13.84 16.97 -27.09
CA VAL A 160 14.88 17.25 -26.08
C VAL A 160 15.72 16.01 -25.77
N LEU A 161 15.08 14.84 -25.62
CA LEU A 161 15.74 13.57 -25.30
C LEU A 161 15.31 12.48 -26.30
N PRO A 162 15.99 12.34 -27.47
CA PRO A 162 15.56 11.42 -28.54
C PRO A 162 15.51 9.94 -28.14
N LYS A 163 16.34 9.52 -27.17
CA LYS A 163 16.38 8.16 -26.63
C LYS A 163 15.59 8.00 -25.30
N MET A 164 14.67 8.90 -24.97
CA MET A 164 13.83 8.78 -23.77
C MET A 164 13.10 7.43 -23.75
N TYR A 165 13.08 6.76 -22.60
CA TYR A 165 12.43 5.46 -22.45
C TYR A 165 10.92 5.58 -22.75
N PRO A 166 10.32 4.68 -23.55
CA PRO A 166 8.91 4.78 -23.90
C PRO A 166 8.01 4.58 -22.67
N LYS A 167 8.29 3.55 -21.86
CA LYS A 167 7.33 3.01 -20.91
C LYS A 167 7.37 3.63 -19.52
N ARG A 168 6.25 3.63 -18.80
CA ARG A 168 6.22 3.91 -17.37
C ARG A 168 7.01 2.84 -16.58
N GLY A 169 7.71 3.27 -15.54
CA GLY A 169 8.42 2.39 -14.61
C GLY A 169 9.74 1.81 -15.14
N PHE A 170 10.20 0.76 -14.47
CA PHE A 170 11.58 0.29 -14.55
C PHE A 170 11.84 -0.57 -15.81
N PRO A 171 12.97 -0.39 -16.55
CA PRO A 171 13.23 -1.10 -17.82
C PRO A 171 13.51 -2.61 -17.68
N LEU A 172 13.36 -3.16 -16.47
CA LEU A 172 13.63 -4.56 -16.12
C LEU A 172 12.88 -5.56 -17.01
N LEU A 173 11.60 -5.32 -17.33
CA LEU A 173 10.88 -6.25 -18.22
C LEU A 173 11.38 -6.20 -19.66
N GLU A 174 11.84 -5.07 -20.18
CA GLU A 174 12.50 -5.05 -21.49
C GLU A 174 13.83 -5.81 -21.44
N PHE A 175 14.61 -5.62 -20.37
CA PHE A 175 15.89 -6.30 -20.17
C PHE A 175 15.75 -7.82 -20.02
N LEU A 176 14.81 -8.30 -19.18
CA LEU A 176 14.52 -9.74 -19.01
C LEU A 176 13.98 -10.37 -20.30
N ASN A 177 13.16 -9.63 -21.06
CA ASN A 177 12.53 -10.10 -22.28
C ASN A 177 13.37 -9.90 -23.55
N ALA A 178 14.53 -9.25 -23.47
CA ALA A 178 15.48 -9.15 -24.57
C ALA A 178 16.24 -10.49 -24.75
N GLY A 179 15.72 -11.36 -25.62
CA GLY A 179 16.41 -12.59 -26.02
C GLY A 179 17.63 -12.30 -26.91
N PRO A 180 18.77 -13.02 -26.78
CA PRO A 180 19.99 -12.74 -27.54
C PRO A 180 19.84 -12.76 -29.07
N ALA A 181 18.85 -13.51 -29.58
CA ALA A 181 18.55 -13.60 -31.02
C ALA A 181 17.35 -12.74 -31.48
N GLN A 182 16.81 -11.87 -30.61
CA GLN A 182 15.59 -11.09 -30.89
C GLN A 182 15.82 -9.58 -31.05
N LEU A 183 17.05 -9.11 -30.83
CA LEU A 183 17.46 -7.73 -31.10
C LEU A 183 18.67 -7.74 -32.04
N ALA A 184 18.71 -6.80 -32.98
CA ALA A 184 19.91 -6.50 -33.77
C ALA A 184 20.89 -5.57 -33.02
N GLU A 185 20.78 -5.54 -31.69
CA GLU A 185 21.46 -4.61 -30.77
C GLU A 185 22.29 -5.45 -29.78
N SER A 186 23.60 -5.18 -29.70
CA SER A 186 24.50 -5.85 -28.77
C SER A 186 24.16 -5.57 -27.30
N PRO A 187 24.68 -6.36 -26.33
CA PRO A 187 24.51 -6.06 -24.91
C PRO A 187 24.96 -4.64 -24.53
N ASP A 188 26.09 -4.18 -25.07
CA ASP A 188 26.70 -2.90 -24.72
C ASP A 188 25.92 -1.72 -25.33
N GLU A 189 25.46 -1.83 -26.59
CA GLU A 189 24.57 -0.83 -27.21
C GLU A 189 23.23 -0.71 -26.44
N ARG A 190 22.66 -1.85 -26.01
CA ARG A 190 21.44 -1.91 -25.21
C ARG A 190 21.62 -1.29 -23.82
N MET A 191 22.77 -1.51 -23.18
CA MET A 191 23.12 -0.85 -21.91
C MET A 191 23.29 0.67 -22.11
N ALA A 192 23.95 1.11 -23.18
CA ALA A 192 24.07 2.53 -23.52
C ALA A 192 22.72 3.18 -23.87
N ARG A 193 21.82 2.47 -24.57
CA ARG A 193 20.45 2.92 -24.87
C ARG A 193 19.61 3.07 -23.60
N LEU A 194 19.75 2.13 -22.65
CA LEU A 194 18.97 2.13 -21.41
C LEU A 194 19.61 2.95 -20.27
N ARG A 195 20.83 3.51 -20.41
CA ARG A 195 21.53 4.26 -19.34
C ARG A 195 20.63 5.28 -18.63
N VAL A 196 19.91 6.11 -19.38
CA VAL A 196 19.02 7.13 -18.78
C VAL A 196 17.85 6.50 -18.03
N ALA A 197 17.30 5.38 -18.51
CA ALA A 197 16.22 4.65 -17.85
C ALA A 197 16.69 3.93 -16.57
N TRP A 198 17.98 3.60 -16.47
CA TRP A 198 18.59 3.04 -15.24
C TRP A 198 18.98 4.10 -14.21
N LEU A 199 19.33 5.32 -14.64
CA LEU A 199 19.67 6.45 -13.75
C LEU A 199 18.43 7.23 -13.28
N LEU A 200 17.45 7.42 -14.17
CA LEU A 200 16.26 8.24 -13.97
C LEU A 200 15.01 7.43 -14.38
N PRO A 201 14.64 6.36 -13.65
CA PRO A 201 13.61 5.41 -14.07
C PRO A 201 12.18 5.99 -14.13
N TYR A 202 11.96 7.16 -13.53
CA TYR A 202 10.72 7.93 -13.62
C TYR A 202 10.65 8.83 -14.86
N LEU A 203 11.77 9.05 -15.56
CA LEU A 203 11.89 9.99 -16.68
C LEU A 203 11.55 9.31 -18.03
N SER A 204 10.27 8.94 -18.18
CA SER A 204 9.78 8.26 -19.38
C SER A 204 8.66 8.98 -20.11
N LEU A 205 8.41 8.56 -21.35
CA LEU A 205 7.48 9.20 -22.27
C LEU A 205 6.02 9.01 -21.83
N GLU A 206 5.59 7.81 -21.44
CA GLU A 206 4.23 7.58 -20.94
C GLU A 206 3.95 8.49 -19.72
N SER A 207 4.79 8.44 -18.67
CA SER A 207 4.65 9.27 -17.47
C SER A 207 4.53 10.77 -17.78
N LEU A 208 5.54 11.36 -18.44
CA LEU A 208 5.54 12.81 -18.69
C LEU A 208 4.56 13.24 -19.78
N SER A 209 4.12 12.35 -20.69
CA SER A 209 3.24 12.76 -21.80
C SER A 209 1.76 12.53 -21.54
N GLU A 210 1.36 11.56 -20.72
CA GLU A 210 -0.06 11.27 -20.46
C GLU A 210 -0.67 12.21 -19.43
N SER A 211 -0.04 12.34 -18.26
CA SER A 211 -0.39 13.33 -17.24
C SER A 211 0.29 14.67 -17.55
N PRO A 212 -0.46 15.78 -17.74
CA PRO A 212 0.16 17.09 -17.86
C PRO A 212 0.72 17.60 -16.52
N LEU A 213 0.30 17.01 -15.40
CA LEU A 213 0.66 17.44 -14.04
C LEU A 213 2.01 16.87 -13.59
N GLU A 214 2.43 15.70 -14.09
CA GLU A 214 3.69 15.07 -13.68
C GLU A 214 4.91 15.94 -14.03
N LEU A 215 4.97 16.52 -15.23
CA LEU A 215 6.03 17.50 -15.55
C LEU A 215 5.96 18.76 -14.67
N VAL A 216 4.77 19.22 -14.30
CA VAL A 216 4.57 20.43 -13.48
C VAL A 216 5.07 20.20 -12.05
N ALA A 217 4.76 19.04 -11.46
CA ALA A 217 5.26 18.68 -10.14
C ALA A 217 6.79 18.42 -10.15
N LEU A 218 7.31 17.68 -11.14
CA LEU A 218 8.76 17.46 -11.30
C LEU A 218 9.52 18.78 -11.40
N LEU A 219 9.04 19.74 -12.21
CA LEU A 219 9.64 21.07 -12.31
C LEU A 219 9.57 21.84 -10.99
N TYR A 220 8.41 21.88 -10.34
CA TYR A 220 8.20 22.60 -9.07
C TYR A 220 9.14 22.09 -7.97
N HIS A 221 9.10 20.80 -7.65
CA HIS A 221 9.90 20.25 -6.54
C HIS A 221 11.41 20.19 -6.84
N ARG A 222 11.83 20.28 -8.11
CA ARG A 222 13.24 20.45 -8.51
C ARG A 222 13.70 21.92 -8.58
N ILE A 223 12.82 22.92 -8.36
CA ILE A 223 13.24 24.32 -8.14
C ILE A 223 13.11 24.80 -6.69
N GLU A 224 12.09 24.35 -5.96
CA GLU A 224 11.87 24.74 -4.54
C GLU A 224 12.94 24.19 -3.60
N HIS A 225 13.61 23.11 -4.00
CA HIS A 225 14.64 22.42 -3.24
C HIS A 225 15.99 22.51 -3.96
N GLN A 226 17.10 22.48 -3.21
CA GLN A 226 18.43 22.47 -3.81
C GLN A 226 18.77 21.09 -4.39
N PRO A 227 19.66 20.99 -5.39
CA PRO A 227 20.17 19.71 -5.88
C PRO A 227 20.77 18.81 -4.78
N THR A 228 21.30 19.41 -3.70
CA THR A 228 21.82 18.73 -2.49
C THR A 228 20.74 18.02 -1.67
N ASP A 229 19.52 18.56 -1.63
CA ASP A 229 18.41 18.02 -0.83
C ASP A 229 18.01 16.65 -1.40
N TRP A 230 18.07 16.54 -2.73
CA TRP A 230 17.75 15.37 -3.54
C TRP A 230 18.82 14.26 -3.53
N THR A 231 20.03 14.52 -3.02
CA THR A 231 21.19 13.63 -3.21
C THR A 231 20.95 12.17 -2.81
N LEU A 232 20.38 11.88 -1.64
CA LEU A 232 20.10 10.49 -1.25
C LEU A 232 19.05 9.83 -2.15
N PHE A 233 18.00 10.56 -2.55
CA PHE A 233 16.98 10.04 -3.46
C PHE A 233 17.60 9.66 -4.81
N ASP A 234 18.39 10.55 -5.39
CA ASP A 234 19.06 10.33 -6.69
C ASP A 234 20.12 9.20 -6.59
N PHE A 235 20.89 9.13 -5.49
CA PHE A 235 21.84 8.03 -5.21
C PHE A 235 21.16 6.65 -5.23
N HIS A 236 20.00 6.54 -4.58
CA HIS A 236 19.29 5.26 -4.48
C HIS A 236 18.66 4.81 -5.81
N GLN A 237 18.32 5.72 -6.74
CA GLN A 237 17.76 5.33 -8.05
C GLN A 237 18.69 4.38 -8.82
N HIS A 238 20.00 4.64 -8.77
CA HIS A 238 21.00 3.86 -9.46
C HIS A 238 21.65 2.76 -8.58
N GLU A 239 21.04 2.36 -7.46
CA GLU A 239 21.54 1.23 -6.65
C GLU A 239 21.38 -0.11 -7.39
N TYR A 240 20.18 -0.41 -7.89
CA TYR A 240 19.89 -1.64 -8.66
C TYR A 240 20.84 -1.84 -9.84
N ALA A 241 21.05 -0.79 -10.62
CA ALA A 241 21.79 -0.88 -11.88
C ALA A 241 23.32 -0.91 -11.69
N PHE A 242 23.82 -0.45 -10.54
CA PHE A 242 25.26 -0.41 -10.25
C PHE A 242 25.81 -1.79 -9.85
N LYS A 243 25.17 -2.49 -8.91
CA LYS A 243 25.66 -3.78 -8.38
C LYS A 243 25.94 -4.86 -9.45
N PRO A 244 25.11 -5.04 -10.50
CA PRO A 244 25.38 -5.95 -11.63
C PRO A 244 26.04 -5.25 -12.83
N ALA A 245 26.57 -4.03 -12.66
CA ALA A 245 27.21 -3.20 -13.68
C ALA A 245 26.34 -2.91 -14.94
N PHE A 246 25.01 -2.83 -14.81
CA PHE A 246 24.10 -2.41 -15.89
C PHE A 246 24.28 -0.93 -16.29
N VAL A 247 24.82 -0.10 -15.38
CA VAL A 247 25.38 1.22 -15.70
C VAL A 247 26.88 1.25 -15.44
N GLN A 248 27.66 1.58 -16.47
CA GLN A 248 29.09 1.84 -16.32
C GLN A 248 29.34 3.13 -15.54
N SER A 249 30.37 3.11 -14.70
CA SER A 249 30.91 4.28 -13.98
C SER A 249 32.40 4.45 -14.29
N ALA A 250 32.92 5.64 -13.98
CA ALA A 250 34.34 5.86 -13.78
C ALA A 250 34.78 5.46 -12.35
N TYR A 251 36.10 5.43 -12.09
CA TYR A 251 36.69 5.15 -10.78
C TYR A 251 37.84 6.10 -10.40
N ASN A 252 37.88 6.45 -9.12
CA ASN A 252 39.00 6.98 -8.36
C ASN A 252 38.84 6.41 -6.92
N PRO A 253 39.92 6.14 -6.16
CA PRO A 253 39.82 5.55 -4.82
C PRO A 253 39.24 6.48 -3.73
N HIS A 254 39.11 7.79 -3.99
CA HIS A 254 38.49 8.73 -3.04
C HIS A 254 36.99 8.50 -2.82
N CYS A 255 36.51 9.01 -1.69
CA CYS A 255 35.10 9.30 -1.47
C CYS A 255 34.80 10.77 -1.81
N VAL A 256 33.53 11.12 -1.87
CA VAL A 256 33.02 12.45 -2.19
C VAL A 256 32.07 12.88 -1.08
N ASP A 257 32.28 14.09 -0.55
CA ASP A 257 31.38 14.68 0.43
C ASP A 257 30.02 15.00 -0.21
N ILE A 258 28.93 14.62 0.45
CA ILE A 258 27.55 14.89 0.01
C ILE A 258 26.76 15.79 0.97
N CYS A 259 27.43 16.46 1.91
CA CYS A 259 26.81 17.31 2.92
C CYS A 259 27.40 18.73 2.97
N GLY A 260 26.52 19.71 3.20
CA GLY A 260 26.88 21.11 3.48
C GLY A 260 27.81 21.76 2.44
N ALA A 261 28.68 22.66 2.91
CA ALA A 261 29.53 23.50 2.07
C ALA A 261 30.67 22.76 1.32
N ARG A 262 30.84 21.45 1.52
CA ARG A 262 31.85 20.62 0.84
C ARG A 262 31.28 19.74 -0.28
N TYR A 263 29.99 19.86 -0.59
CA TYR A 263 29.29 19.04 -1.60
C TYR A 263 30.08 18.91 -2.91
N GLY A 264 30.42 17.68 -3.29
CA GLY A 264 31.18 17.38 -4.50
C GLY A 264 32.70 17.47 -4.38
N LYS A 265 33.27 17.59 -3.16
CA LYS A 265 34.72 17.54 -2.94
C LYS A 265 35.23 16.14 -2.61
N LEU A 266 36.37 15.77 -3.21
CA LEU A 266 37.09 14.54 -2.91
C LEU A 266 37.62 14.56 -1.48
N ILE A 267 37.45 13.45 -0.77
CA ILE A 267 37.95 13.21 0.57
C ILE A 267 38.37 11.74 0.74
N PRO A 268 39.40 11.43 1.54
CA PRO A 268 39.77 10.04 1.84
C PRO A 268 38.62 9.26 2.46
N PHE A 269 38.61 7.94 2.30
CA PHE A 269 37.60 7.08 2.90
C PHE A 269 37.61 7.19 4.44
N GLN A 270 36.44 7.45 5.03
CA GLN A 270 36.23 7.43 6.48
C GLN A 270 35.05 6.53 6.83
N LYS A 271 35.31 5.46 7.60
CA LYS A 271 34.30 4.44 7.97
C LYS A 271 33.01 5.05 8.53
N GLN A 272 33.12 5.97 9.49
CA GLN A 272 31.95 6.61 10.11
C GLN A 272 31.16 7.47 9.11
N GLY A 273 31.84 8.31 8.30
CA GLY A 273 31.16 9.16 7.33
C GLY A 273 30.49 8.39 6.20
N LEU A 274 31.08 7.29 5.71
CA LEU A 274 30.44 6.43 4.71
C LEU A 274 29.24 5.67 5.32
N HIS A 275 29.38 5.14 6.54
CA HIS A 275 28.32 4.40 7.21
C HIS A 275 27.12 5.30 7.59
N ALA A 276 27.36 6.58 7.86
CA ALA A 276 26.33 7.60 8.12
C ALA A 276 25.97 8.42 6.86
N ALA A 277 26.28 7.93 5.65
CA ALA A 277 25.98 8.58 4.36
C ALA A 277 26.28 10.09 4.29
N LEU A 278 27.31 10.56 5.01
CA LEU A 278 27.85 11.91 4.92
C LEU A 278 28.78 12.05 3.70
N MET A 279 29.31 10.91 3.25
CA MET A 279 30.10 10.76 2.02
C MET A 279 29.68 9.50 1.27
N ILE A 280 29.97 9.46 -0.03
CA ILE A 280 29.82 8.27 -0.87
C ILE A 280 31.09 8.04 -1.69
N SER A 281 31.38 6.80 -2.08
CA SER A 281 32.50 6.50 -2.99
C SER A 281 32.42 7.26 -4.32
N PHE A 282 33.57 7.60 -4.92
CA PHE A 282 33.61 8.30 -6.22
C PHE A 282 32.79 7.62 -7.33
N PRO A 283 32.80 6.28 -7.52
CA PRO A 283 31.95 5.65 -8.54
C PRO A 283 30.44 5.86 -8.33
N ARG A 284 29.99 5.94 -7.07
CA ARG A 284 28.59 6.26 -6.76
C ARG A 284 28.29 7.74 -6.98
N ALA A 285 29.23 8.62 -6.64
CA ALA A 285 29.14 10.05 -6.91
C ALA A 285 29.07 10.34 -8.42
N ASN A 286 29.92 9.71 -9.23
CA ASN A 286 29.92 9.86 -10.68
C ASN A 286 28.52 9.59 -11.27
N LEU A 287 27.85 8.51 -10.85
CA LEU A 287 26.50 8.18 -11.30
C LEU A 287 25.42 9.15 -10.78
N LEU A 288 25.55 9.64 -9.55
CA LEU A 288 24.68 10.66 -8.96
C LEU A 288 24.77 11.99 -9.74
N PHE A 289 25.98 12.49 -9.95
CA PHE A 289 26.22 13.75 -10.66
C PHE A 289 25.86 13.62 -12.15
N ASP A 290 26.11 12.49 -12.81
CA ASP A 290 25.56 12.16 -14.13
C ASP A 290 24.03 12.27 -14.16
N ALA A 291 23.34 11.62 -13.22
CA ALA A 291 21.88 11.57 -13.17
C ALA A 291 21.28 12.98 -12.97
N GLN A 292 21.82 13.77 -12.04
CA GLN A 292 21.39 15.15 -11.80
C GLN A 292 21.67 16.04 -13.02
N ASN A 293 22.85 15.95 -13.64
CA ASN A 293 23.21 16.74 -14.82
C ASN A 293 22.29 16.43 -16.01
N ILE A 294 22.02 15.14 -16.28
CA ILE A 294 21.07 14.70 -17.32
C ILE A 294 19.67 15.27 -17.04
N LEU A 295 19.20 15.21 -15.80
CA LEU A 295 17.88 15.71 -15.40
C LEU A 295 17.77 17.23 -15.57
N TYR A 296 18.68 18.01 -14.99
CA TYR A 296 18.61 19.48 -15.06
C TYR A 296 18.83 19.99 -16.50
N LYS A 297 19.73 19.38 -17.29
CA LYS A 297 19.90 19.74 -18.71
C LYS A 297 18.62 19.49 -19.53
N PHE A 298 17.98 18.35 -19.30
CA PHE A 298 16.71 18.02 -19.92
C PHE A 298 15.60 19.01 -19.53
N LEU A 299 15.43 19.29 -18.23
CA LEU A 299 14.39 20.20 -17.75
C LEU A 299 14.61 21.64 -18.24
N SER A 300 15.84 22.14 -18.21
CA SER A 300 16.26 23.45 -18.73
C SER A 300 15.89 23.62 -20.20
N THR A 301 16.36 22.70 -21.05
CA THR A 301 16.09 22.70 -22.50
C THR A 301 14.59 22.55 -22.80
N LEU A 302 13.86 21.80 -21.97
CA LEU A 302 12.41 21.60 -22.09
C LEU A 302 11.60 22.85 -21.71
N VAL A 303 11.99 23.56 -20.65
CA VAL A 303 11.38 24.84 -20.26
C VAL A 303 11.56 25.87 -21.37
N ASP A 304 12.77 25.97 -21.93
CA ASP A 304 13.06 26.83 -23.09
C ASP A 304 12.22 26.48 -24.31
N LEU A 305 12.08 25.19 -24.64
CA LEU A 305 11.29 24.74 -25.79
C LEU A 305 9.77 24.93 -25.62
N ILE A 306 9.26 24.99 -24.38
CA ILE A 306 7.84 25.29 -24.09
C ILE A 306 7.58 26.80 -24.07
N LEU A 307 8.48 27.59 -23.48
CA LEU A 307 8.38 29.06 -23.40
C LEU A 307 8.81 29.78 -24.68
N GLY A 308 9.63 29.15 -25.52
CA GLY A 308 10.23 29.77 -26.70
C GLY A 308 11.38 30.74 -26.35
N PRO A 309 11.88 31.49 -27.35
CA PRO A 309 12.81 32.59 -27.10
C PRO A 309 12.17 33.65 -26.17
N ALA A 310 13.00 34.35 -25.43
CA ALA A 310 12.56 35.42 -24.54
C ALA A 310 12.26 36.70 -25.33
N ASP A 311 11.05 36.79 -25.90
CA ASP A 311 10.51 38.06 -26.41
C ASP A 311 10.35 39.03 -25.22
N ASN A 312 11.20 40.06 -25.16
CA ASN A 312 11.25 41.05 -24.07
C ASN A 312 9.91 41.78 -23.82
N ASP A 313 9.01 41.80 -24.80
CA ASP A 313 7.65 42.36 -24.69
C ASP A 313 6.66 41.45 -23.93
N THR A 314 7.03 40.19 -23.63
CA THR A 314 6.18 39.24 -22.93
C THR A 314 6.13 39.56 -21.44
N LYS A 315 5.08 40.25 -20.99
CA LYS A 315 4.86 40.55 -19.56
C LYS A 315 5.00 39.28 -18.70
N PRO A 316 5.74 39.33 -17.57
CA PRO A 316 5.79 38.23 -16.61
C PRO A 316 4.39 37.81 -16.17
N THR A 317 4.16 36.50 -16.08
CA THR A 317 2.89 35.94 -15.60
C THR A 317 2.97 35.43 -14.16
N GLY A 318 4.17 35.32 -13.60
CA GLY A 318 4.38 34.62 -12.33
C GLY A 318 4.18 33.11 -12.47
N ARG A 319 4.07 32.44 -11.31
CA ARG A 319 3.96 30.99 -11.14
C ARG A 319 2.85 30.53 -10.18
N ASN A 320 1.79 31.33 -10.02
CA ASN A 320 0.72 31.05 -9.07
C ASN A 320 -0.09 29.79 -9.44
N GLU A 321 -0.42 29.63 -10.72
CA GLU A 321 -1.08 28.43 -11.25
C GLU A 321 -0.14 27.22 -11.26
N LEU A 322 1.16 27.42 -11.51
CA LEU A 322 2.18 26.37 -11.39
C LEU A 322 2.24 25.83 -9.95
N ASN A 323 2.39 26.71 -8.97
CA ASN A 323 2.44 26.33 -7.55
C ASN A 323 1.11 25.68 -7.10
N ARG A 324 -0.04 26.22 -7.53
CA ARG A 324 -1.38 25.68 -7.22
C ARG A 324 -1.60 24.28 -7.82
N LEU A 325 -1.14 24.04 -9.04
CA LEU A 325 -1.27 22.72 -9.66
C LEU A 325 -0.27 21.70 -9.11
N ALA A 326 0.95 22.11 -8.77
CA ALA A 326 1.94 21.21 -8.16
C ALA A 326 1.51 20.76 -6.76
N THR A 327 1.23 21.68 -5.84
CA THR A 327 0.72 21.35 -4.49
C THR A 327 -0.67 20.70 -4.55
N GLY A 328 -1.53 21.12 -5.48
CA GLY A 328 -2.80 20.45 -5.76
C GLY A 328 -2.65 19.00 -6.25
N HIS A 329 -1.53 18.63 -6.88
CA HIS A 329 -1.26 17.27 -7.34
C HIS A 329 -1.05 16.30 -6.17
N GLU A 330 -0.61 16.78 -5.01
CA GLU A 330 -0.38 15.99 -3.80
C GLU A 330 -1.70 15.47 -3.21
N GLY A 331 -2.78 16.27 -3.25
CA GLY A 331 -4.09 15.91 -2.70
C GLY A 331 -5.16 15.43 -3.69
N ALA A 332 -5.06 15.77 -4.99
CA ALA A 332 -6.16 15.53 -5.93
C ALA A 332 -6.35 14.03 -6.29
N PRO A 333 -7.56 13.46 -6.14
CA PRO A 333 -7.93 12.14 -6.66
C PRO A 333 -8.17 12.19 -8.18
N SER A 334 -7.16 12.59 -8.94
CA SER A 334 -7.16 12.43 -10.41
C SER A 334 -7.12 10.96 -10.77
N GLY A 335 -8.10 10.47 -11.53
CA GLY A 335 -8.16 9.09 -12.07
C GLY A 335 -7.07 8.73 -13.09
N LEU A 336 -5.94 9.44 -13.05
CA LEU A 336 -4.69 9.19 -13.77
C LEU A 336 -3.55 8.75 -12.84
N ARG A 337 -3.71 8.89 -11.51
CA ARG A 337 -2.77 8.30 -10.54
C ARG A 337 -2.93 6.78 -10.56
N GLY A 338 -1.80 6.08 -10.56
CA GLY A 338 -1.76 4.67 -10.20
C GLY A 338 -2.28 4.48 -8.77
N ASP A 339 -2.94 3.36 -8.51
CA ASP A 339 -3.69 3.12 -7.28
C ASP A 339 -2.72 3.08 -6.06
N TRP A 340 -1.47 2.60 -6.22
CA TRP A 340 -0.39 2.59 -5.20
C TRP A 340 0.55 3.81 -5.25
N SER A 341 0.56 4.55 -6.37
CA SER A 341 1.47 5.66 -6.73
C SER A 341 1.51 6.90 -5.82
N ALA A 342 1.03 6.83 -4.58
CA ALA A 342 1.21 7.93 -3.62
C ALA A 342 2.70 8.16 -3.28
N GLN A 343 3.56 7.14 -3.38
CA GLN A 343 5.03 7.27 -3.43
C GLN A 343 5.54 7.80 -4.79
N ASN A 344 4.95 8.88 -5.31
CA ASN A 344 5.43 9.56 -6.51
C ASN A 344 6.61 10.50 -6.17
N LEU A 345 7.62 9.98 -5.46
CA LEU A 345 8.73 10.74 -4.87
C LEU A 345 9.46 11.71 -5.83
N PRO A 346 9.75 11.39 -7.11
CA PRO A 346 10.35 12.36 -8.03
C PRO A 346 9.37 13.45 -8.52
N PHE A 347 8.10 13.33 -8.16
CA PHE A 347 6.98 14.25 -8.45
C PHE A 347 6.34 14.78 -7.15
N ALA A 348 7.10 14.80 -6.06
CA ALA A 348 6.76 15.32 -4.74
C ALA A 348 8.00 16.05 -4.17
N GLY A 349 7.94 16.58 -2.95
CA GLY A 349 9.14 17.07 -2.27
C GLY A 349 10.19 15.97 -2.03
N PRO A 350 11.48 16.32 -1.79
CA PRO A 350 12.50 15.37 -1.37
C PRO A 350 12.01 14.49 -0.21
N PRO A 351 12.29 13.18 -0.21
CA PRO A 351 11.85 12.30 0.87
C PRO A 351 12.35 12.82 2.23
N ARG A 352 11.42 13.01 3.17
CA ARG A 352 11.69 13.43 4.55
C ARG A 352 11.03 12.47 5.52
N PHE A 353 11.65 12.28 6.67
CA PHE A 353 11.10 11.50 7.76
C PHE A 353 10.20 12.37 8.64
N ASP A 354 8.97 11.90 8.87
CA ASP A 354 8.05 12.47 9.86
C ASP A 354 7.36 11.32 10.62
N ILE A 355 7.73 11.14 11.89
CA ILE A 355 7.15 10.09 12.73
C ILE A 355 5.68 10.37 13.10
N HIS A 356 5.22 11.61 12.98
CA HIS A 356 3.82 11.99 13.25
C HIS A 356 2.90 11.67 12.07
N ASP A 357 3.35 11.88 10.83
CA ASP A 357 2.65 11.39 9.62
C ASP A 357 2.56 9.85 9.62
N ILE A 358 3.67 9.15 9.92
CA ILE A 358 3.68 7.69 10.06
C ILE A 358 2.69 7.25 11.14
N ARG A 359 2.66 7.93 12.30
CA ARG A 359 1.71 7.65 13.39
C ARG A 359 0.26 7.91 12.98
N GLU A 360 -0.06 8.98 12.26
CA GLU A 360 -1.43 9.20 11.76
C GLU A 360 -1.83 8.06 10.82
N LYS A 361 -1.01 7.78 9.79
CA LYS A 361 -1.25 6.70 8.82
C LYS A 361 -1.46 5.34 9.51
N PHE A 362 -0.63 4.99 10.49
CA PHE A 362 -0.75 3.72 11.21
C PHE A 362 -1.98 3.68 12.13
N SER A 363 -2.33 4.80 12.78
CA SER A 363 -3.56 4.88 13.57
C SER A 363 -4.82 4.73 12.71
N LEU A 364 -4.81 5.26 11.48
CA LEU A 364 -5.90 5.12 10.53
C LEU A 364 -6.01 3.68 9.97
N ARG A 365 -4.88 3.01 9.75
CA ARG A 365 -4.83 1.59 9.37
C ARG A 365 -5.33 0.68 10.49
N LEU A 366 -4.99 0.98 11.75
CA LEU A 366 -5.51 0.28 12.92
C LEU A 366 -7.04 0.46 13.03
N ARG A 367 -7.56 1.69 13.02
CA ARG A 367 -9.01 1.94 13.08
C ARG A 367 -9.78 1.26 11.94
N ALA A 368 -9.23 1.24 10.72
CA ALA A 368 -9.82 0.51 9.60
C ALA A 368 -9.84 -1.01 9.82
N ALA A 369 -8.81 -1.58 10.44
CA ALA A 369 -8.76 -2.99 10.81
C ALA A 369 -9.71 -3.33 11.98
N GLU A 370 -9.84 -2.44 12.98
CA GLU A 370 -10.81 -2.55 14.07
C GLU A 370 -12.25 -2.52 13.55
N ASP A 371 -12.59 -1.55 12.70
CA ASP A 371 -13.91 -1.44 12.06
C ASP A 371 -14.25 -2.69 11.22
N GLU A 372 -13.28 -3.22 10.47
CA GLU A 372 -13.49 -4.42 9.66
C GLU A 372 -13.64 -5.68 10.52
N LEU A 373 -12.83 -5.82 11.58
CA LEU A 373 -12.94 -6.93 12.53
C LEU A 373 -14.24 -6.88 13.36
N GLU A 374 -14.75 -5.69 13.66
CA GLU A 374 -16.09 -5.48 14.24
C GLU A 374 -17.20 -5.88 13.26
N MET A 375 -17.13 -5.45 11.99
CA MET A 375 -18.11 -5.85 10.95
C MET A 375 -18.11 -7.36 10.70
N LEU A 376 -16.94 -8.02 10.69
CA LEU A 376 -16.82 -9.47 10.57
C LEU A 376 -17.44 -10.23 11.77
N GLN A 377 -17.50 -9.61 12.96
CA GLN A 377 -18.12 -10.16 14.17
C GLN A 377 -19.62 -9.90 14.28
N THR A 378 -20.11 -8.80 13.70
CA THR A 378 -21.45 -8.25 13.99
C THR A 378 -22.43 -8.28 12.82
N ASP A 379 -21.95 -8.51 11.59
CA ASP A 379 -22.79 -8.51 10.38
C ASP A 379 -22.66 -9.82 9.59
N PRO A 380 -23.66 -10.73 9.68
CA PRO A 380 -23.62 -12.01 8.98
C PRO A 380 -23.66 -11.93 7.45
N LEU A 381 -24.11 -10.82 6.86
CA LEU A 381 -24.03 -10.63 5.41
C LEU A 381 -22.63 -10.21 5.00
N TYR A 382 -22.01 -9.28 5.73
CA TYR A 382 -20.62 -8.89 5.53
C TYR A 382 -19.66 -10.09 5.66
N PHE A 383 -19.82 -10.92 6.70
CA PHE A 383 -18.97 -12.10 6.89
C PHE A 383 -19.18 -13.15 5.78
N ARG A 384 -20.42 -13.45 5.37
CA ARG A 384 -20.68 -14.35 4.23
C ARG A 384 -20.05 -13.83 2.94
N GLU A 385 -20.19 -12.54 2.65
CA GLU A 385 -19.72 -11.95 1.40
C GLU A 385 -18.20 -12.02 1.26
N GLN A 386 -17.46 -11.81 2.36
CA GLN A 386 -16.00 -11.96 2.40
C GLN A 386 -15.56 -13.42 2.16
N LEU A 387 -16.31 -14.40 2.67
CA LEU A 387 -16.06 -15.83 2.44
C LEU A 387 -16.47 -16.30 1.03
N ILE A 388 -17.45 -15.63 0.40
CA ILE A 388 -17.94 -15.96 -0.96
C ILE A 388 -17.04 -15.34 -2.04
N ARG A 389 -16.55 -14.10 -1.85
CA ARG A 389 -15.59 -13.44 -2.77
C ARG A 389 -14.19 -14.06 -2.74
N ALA A 390 -13.96 -15.03 -1.86
CA ALA A 390 -12.74 -15.81 -1.82
C ALA A 390 -12.75 -16.89 -2.92
N ASP A 391 -12.16 -16.60 -4.08
CA ASP A 391 -12.07 -17.51 -5.24
C ASP A 391 -11.03 -18.64 -5.04
N LEU A 392 -11.22 -19.43 -3.98
CA LEU A 392 -10.25 -20.39 -3.43
C LEU A 392 -10.28 -21.74 -4.15
N SER A 393 -9.08 -22.32 -4.31
CA SER A 393 -8.84 -23.57 -5.07
C SER A 393 -9.31 -24.87 -4.38
N GLY A 394 -9.62 -24.86 -3.08
CA GLY A 394 -9.94 -26.05 -2.28
C GLY A 394 -11.18 -26.83 -2.73
N LYS A 395 -10.96 -27.91 -3.48
CA LYS A 395 -12.01 -28.91 -3.85
C LYS A 395 -12.33 -29.93 -2.74
N ILE A 396 -11.45 -30.09 -1.75
CA ILE A 396 -11.62 -31.01 -0.61
C ILE A 396 -12.21 -30.22 0.58
N PRO A 397 -13.24 -30.73 1.30
CA PRO A 397 -13.91 -29.99 2.38
C PRO A 397 -12.96 -29.40 3.44
N ASP A 398 -12.15 -30.21 4.11
CA ASP A 398 -11.19 -29.77 5.14
C ASP A 398 -10.21 -28.71 4.63
N LYS A 399 -9.77 -28.85 3.37
CA LYS A 399 -8.87 -27.90 2.71
C LYS A 399 -9.57 -26.56 2.45
N ARG A 400 -10.84 -26.59 2.02
CA ARG A 400 -11.67 -25.39 1.85
C ARG A 400 -11.92 -24.69 3.19
N TYR A 401 -12.21 -25.42 4.26
CA TYR A 401 -12.36 -24.83 5.59
C TYR A 401 -11.04 -24.26 6.12
N CYS A 402 -9.90 -24.92 5.89
CA CYS A 402 -8.57 -24.38 6.20
C CYS A 402 -8.30 -23.06 5.47
N GLU A 403 -8.55 -23.00 4.15
CA GLU A 403 -8.36 -21.81 3.32
C GLU A 403 -9.30 -20.65 3.76
N LEU A 404 -10.56 -20.94 4.11
CA LEU A 404 -11.55 -19.95 4.59
C LEU A 404 -11.29 -19.44 6.02
N VAL A 405 -10.91 -20.31 6.96
CA VAL A 405 -10.54 -19.87 8.32
C VAL A 405 -9.27 -19.03 8.27
N ASN A 406 -8.28 -19.38 7.44
CA ASN A 406 -7.08 -18.55 7.29
C ASN A 406 -7.40 -17.15 6.75
N LEU A 407 -8.28 -17.02 5.76
CA LEU A 407 -8.75 -15.71 5.29
C LEU A 407 -9.45 -14.91 6.41
N THR A 408 -10.24 -15.57 7.25
CA THR A 408 -10.86 -14.93 8.42
C THR A 408 -9.80 -14.43 9.40
N MET A 409 -8.86 -15.30 9.77
CA MET A 409 -7.78 -14.99 10.72
C MET A 409 -6.79 -13.95 10.19
N MET A 410 -6.66 -13.75 8.87
CA MET A 410 -5.84 -12.67 8.31
C MET A 410 -6.31 -11.27 8.75
N ASN A 411 -7.61 -11.04 8.93
CA ASN A 411 -8.13 -9.76 9.41
C ASN A 411 -7.80 -9.53 10.90
N PHE A 412 -7.87 -10.60 11.71
CA PHE A 412 -7.39 -10.55 13.10
C PHE A 412 -5.86 -10.29 13.17
N ARG A 413 -5.07 -10.96 12.31
CA ARG A 413 -3.62 -10.69 12.20
C ARG A 413 -3.35 -9.24 11.78
N LYS A 414 -4.12 -8.68 10.82
CA LYS A 414 -4.03 -7.27 10.41
C LYS A 414 -4.25 -6.31 11.59
N HIS A 415 -5.23 -6.56 12.46
CA HIS A 415 -5.40 -5.79 13.70
C HIS A 415 -4.16 -5.86 14.61
N ASP A 416 -3.70 -7.07 14.97
CA ASP A 416 -2.54 -7.23 15.87
C ASP A 416 -1.27 -6.58 15.28
N ASN A 417 -1.05 -6.73 13.96
CA ASN A 417 0.04 -6.11 13.22
C ASN A 417 0.02 -4.58 13.34
N TRP A 418 -1.09 -3.93 12.97
CA TRP A 418 -1.19 -2.45 13.01
C TRP A 418 -1.15 -1.90 14.43
N LYS A 419 -1.65 -2.65 15.42
CA LYS A 419 -1.60 -2.29 16.83
C LYS A 419 -0.17 -2.27 17.38
N PHE A 420 0.65 -3.28 17.05
CA PHE A 420 2.06 -3.28 17.43
C PHE A 420 2.87 -2.23 16.66
N LEU A 421 2.64 -2.09 15.35
CA LEU A 421 3.29 -1.05 14.53
C LEU A 421 3.04 0.36 15.08
N LEU A 422 1.80 0.68 15.48
CA LEU A 422 1.48 1.96 16.11
C LEU A 422 2.21 2.13 17.45
N ALA A 423 2.23 1.11 18.31
CA ALA A 423 2.90 1.16 19.61
C ALA A 423 4.42 1.38 19.49
N GLU A 424 5.10 0.71 18.54
CA GLU A 424 6.52 0.96 18.29
C GLU A 424 6.75 2.36 17.68
N THR A 425 5.84 2.85 16.83
CA THR A 425 5.89 4.23 16.31
C THR A 425 5.81 5.26 17.44
N GLU A 426 4.96 5.03 18.45
CA GLU A 426 4.85 5.87 19.64
C GLU A 426 6.10 5.80 20.53
N VAL A 427 6.71 4.62 20.70
CA VAL A 427 7.97 4.48 21.44
C VAL A 427 9.12 5.19 20.73
N THR A 428 9.25 5.03 19.40
CA THR A 428 10.25 5.74 18.60
C THR A 428 10.01 7.24 18.68
N ALA A 429 8.79 7.73 18.42
CA ALA A 429 8.47 9.17 18.54
C ALA A 429 8.84 9.76 19.91
N LYS A 430 8.61 9.02 21.00
CA LYS A 430 9.02 9.42 22.35
C LYS A 430 10.54 9.43 22.54
N ALA A 431 11.26 8.51 21.91
CA ALA A 431 12.72 8.51 21.95
C ALA A 431 13.31 9.70 21.17
N LEU A 432 12.76 10.07 20.03
CA LEU A 432 13.26 11.21 19.25
C LEU A 432 12.98 12.54 20.00
N GLY A 433 11.70 12.75 20.36
CA GLY A 433 11.22 14.04 20.88
C GLY A 433 11.43 15.18 19.88
N ASP A 434 11.52 16.41 20.39
CA ASP A 434 11.68 17.61 19.56
C ASP A 434 13.02 17.65 18.79
N ARG A 435 13.98 16.79 19.14
CA ARG A 435 15.28 16.66 18.46
C ARG A 435 15.16 16.29 16.98
N MET A 436 14.06 15.65 16.58
CA MET A 436 13.78 15.26 15.20
C MET A 436 13.88 16.44 14.20
N PHE A 437 13.64 17.67 14.65
CA PHE A 437 13.66 18.87 13.82
C PHE A 437 14.95 19.70 13.96
N ALA A 438 15.95 19.22 14.73
CA ALA A 438 17.08 20.03 15.18
C ALA A 438 18.47 19.44 14.86
N LEU A 439 18.56 18.27 14.23
CA LEU A 439 19.82 17.64 13.84
C LEU A 439 20.36 18.21 12.52
N PRO A 440 21.65 18.60 12.43
CA PRO A 440 22.27 18.96 11.15
C PRO A 440 22.54 17.74 10.25
N ASP A 441 22.28 17.89 8.95
CA ASP A 441 22.54 16.88 7.91
C ASP A 441 24.00 16.40 7.82
N ASN A 442 24.95 17.11 8.46
CA ASN A 442 26.39 16.84 8.41
C ASN A 442 26.97 16.23 9.70
N GLU A 443 26.14 15.83 10.66
CA GLU A 443 26.56 15.23 11.94
C GLU A 443 26.22 13.72 12.00
N LEU A 444 26.43 13.07 13.14
CA LEU A 444 26.03 11.67 13.39
C LEU A 444 24.76 11.64 14.25
N LEU A 445 23.95 10.58 14.14
CA LEU A 445 22.81 10.39 15.05
C LEU A 445 23.30 10.29 16.52
N PRO A 446 22.60 10.95 17.46
CA PRO A 446 22.72 10.61 18.88
C PRO A 446 22.40 9.13 19.08
N LYS A 447 23.17 8.42 19.92
CA LYS A 447 23.07 6.94 20.01
C LYS A 447 21.66 6.45 20.32
N ASP A 448 20.94 7.12 21.22
CA ASP A 448 19.57 6.79 21.59
C ASP A 448 18.55 7.03 20.45
N TYR A 449 18.85 7.97 19.55
CA TYR A 449 18.09 8.21 18.31
C TYR A 449 18.38 7.11 17.28
N ASP A 450 19.65 6.75 17.10
CA ASP A 450 20.12 5.69 16.20
C ASP A 450 19.48 4.34 16.57
N GLU A 451 19.64 3.92 17.83
CA GLU A 451 19.03 2.71 18.37
C GLU A 451 17.52 2.66 18.13
N ALA A 452 16.80 3.77 18.33
CA ALA A 452 15.35 3.85 18.15
C ALA A 452 14.91 3.75 16.68
N LEU A 453 15.66 4.33 15.73
CA LEU A 453 15.38 4.19 14.30
C LEU A 453 15.76 2.79 13.78
N SER A 454 16.93 2.24 14.13
CA SER A 454 17.37 0.91 13.70
C SER A 454 16.39 -0.18 14.15
N LEU A 455 15.87 -0.07 15.37
CA LEU A 455 14.85 -0.98 15.90
C LEU A 455 13.51 -0.82 15.16
N PHE A 456 13.08 0.41 14.87
CA PHE A 456 11.85 0.68 14.12
C PHE A 456 11.93 0.17 12.67
N GLN A 457 13.05 0.40 11.98
CA GLN A 457 13.32 -0.12 10.64
C GLN A 457 13.25 -1.66 10.61
N ASN A 458 13.81 -2.33 11.61
CA ASN A 458 13.74 -3.78 11.76
C ASN A 458 12.30 -4.28 12.01
N VAL A 459 11.54 -3.62 12.87
CA VAL A 459 10.12 -3.91 13.09
C VAL A 459 9.32 -3.77 11.79
N LEU A 460 9.46 -2.64 11.08
CA LEU A 460 8.82 -2.41 9.79
C LEU A 460 9.18 -3.50 8.77
N THR A 461 10.46 -3.88 8.69
CA THR A 461 10.96 -4.93 7.79
C THR A 461 10.33 -6.30 8.11
N ARG A 462 10.18 -6.63 9.39
CA ARG A 462 9.46 -7.84 9.85
C ARG A 462 8.01 -7.82 9.37
N TYR A 463 7.28 -6.72 9.58
CA TYR A 463 5.87 -6.65 9.20
C TYR A 463 5.66 -6.60 7.68
N PHE A 464 6.59 -6.05 6.90
CA PHE A 464 6.59 -6.23 5.45
C PHE A 464 6.69 -7.73 5.10
N LYS A 465 7.66 -8.44 5.68
CA LYS A 465 7.87 -9.90 5.48
C LYS A 465 6.68 -10.76 5.96
N ILE A 466 5.86 -10.30 6.91
CA ILE A 466 4.58 -10.94 7.28
C ILE A 466 3.53 -10.78 6.16
N HIS A 467 3.36 -9.57 5.62
CA HIS A 467 2.38 -9.32 4.56
C HIS A 467 2.79 -9.97 3.22
N GLN A 468 4.08 -10.13 2.94
CA GLN A 468 4.56 -10.94 1.81
C GLN A 468 4.10 -12.40 1.90
N LYS A 469 4.18 -13.02 3.08
CA LYS A 469 3.62 -14.37 3.31
C LYS A 469 2.10 -14.37 3.06
N HIS A 470 1.37 -13.37 3.53
CA HIS A 470 -0.08 -13.24 3.26
C HIS A 470 -0.39 -13.12 1.77
N LEU A 471 0.38 -12.32 1.02
CA LEU A 471 0.24 -12.19 -0.43
C LEU A 471 0.52 -13.52 -1.15
N MET A 472 1.60 -14.22 -0.77
CA MET A 472 1.92 -15.55 -1.29
C MET A 472 0.78 -16.55 -1.04
N ILE A 473 0.24 -16.61 0.18
CA ILE A 473 -0.88 -17.51 0.54
C ILE A 473 -2.09 -17.26 -0.37
N LEU A 474 -2.46 -15.99 -0.58
CA LEU A 474 -3.58 -15.63 -1.46
C LEU A 474 -3.32 -16.01 -2.92
N LEU A 475 -2.09 -15.80 -3.43
CA LEU A 475 -1.71 -16.14 -4.81
C LEU A 475 -1.75 -17.65 -5.06
N LEU A 476 -1.25 -18.47 -4.13
CA LEU A 476 -1.27 -19.95 -4.23
C LEU A 476 -2.66 -20.57 -3.94
N ALA A 477 -3.62 -19.77 -3.48
CA ALA A 477 -5.00 -20.18 -3.27
C ALA A 477 -5.96 -19.73 -4.39
N SER A 478 -5.63 -18.65 -5.12
CA SER A 478 -6.47 -18.06 -6.18
C SER A 478 -6.45 -18.87 -7.47
N LYS A 479 -7.65 -19.23 -7.97
CA LYS A 479 -7.80 -19.92 -9.26
C LYS A 479 -7.28 -19.08 -10.43
N GLY A 480 -7.31 -17.76 -10.31
CA GLY A 480 -6.85 -16.82 -11.34
C GLY A 480 -5.35 -16.93 -11.66
N PHE A 481 -4.53 -17.52 -10.77
CA PHE A 481 -3.07 -17.55 -10.91
C PHE A 481 -2.47 -18.95 -11.16
N HIS A 482 -3.31 -19.99 -11.33
CA HIS A 482 -2.86 -21.37 -11.54
C HIS A 482 -2.00 -21.63 -12.80
N ARG A 483 -1.98 -20.74 -13.79
CA ARG A 483 -1.35 -20.99 -15.12
C ARG A 483 0.14 -21.38 -15.05
N PHE A 484 0.86 -20.81 -14.09
CA PHE A 484 2.28 -21.09 -13.83
C PHE A 484 2.49 -21.70 -12.43
N VAL A 485 1.46 -22.30 -11.84
CA VAL A 485 1.44 -22.76 -10.44
C VAL A 485 0.80 -24.16 -10.36
N THR A 486 1.66 -25.18 -10.39
CA THR A 486 1.29 -26.60 -10.32
C THR A 486 1.19 -27.04 -8.85
N LYS A 487 0.04 -27.58 -8.45
CA LYS A 487 -0.20 -28.08 -7.08
C LYS A 487 0.01 -29.59 -7.06
N ARG A 488 1.08 -30.08 -6.43
CA ARG A 488 1.41 -31.51 -6.34
C ARG A 488 0.53 -32.22 -5.28
N GLU A 489 0.53 -33.56 -5.32
CA GLU A 489 -0.33 -34.41 -4.48
C GLU A 489 0.00 -34.33 -2.98
N ASP A 490 1.27 -34.10 -2.65
CA ASP A 490 1.79 -33.81 -1.30
C ASP A 490 1.42 -32.39 -0.79
N ASN A 491 0.33 -31.81 -1.32
CA ASN A 491 -0.11 -30.41 -1.16
C ASN A 491 0.92 -29.35 -1.58
N THR A 492 2.07 -29.75 -2.10
CA THR A 492 3.25 -28.92 -2.21
C THR A 492 3.21 -28.12 -3.52
N VAL A 493 3.38 -26.79 -3.46
CA VAL A 493 3.08 -25.91 -4.63
C VAL A 493 4.35 -25.56 -5.41
N GLU A 494 4.35 -25.85 -6.71
CA GLU A 494 5.45 -25.63 -7.64
C GLU A 494 5.13 -24.49 -8.59
N VAL A 495 5.96 -23.45 -8.60
CA VAL A 495 5.84 -22.33 -9.54
C VAL A 495 6.81 -22.57 -10.70
N ASP A 496 6.38 -22.29 -11.93
CA ASP A 496 7.23 -22.37 -13.12
C ASP A 496 8.47 -21.48 -12.95
N ALA A 497 9.66 -22.09 -13.04
CA ALA A 497 10.92 -21.45 -12.71
C ALA A 497 11.46 -20.57 -13.85
N ASP A 498 10.90 -20.64 -15.06
CA ASP A 498 11.29 -19.77 -16.16
C ASP A 498 10.65 -18.38 -15.99
N LEU A 499 11.37 -17.50 -15.29
CA LEU A 499 10.98 -16.11 -15.06
C LEU A 499 10.79 -15.31 -16.36
N ARG A 500 11.45 -15.67 -17.47
CA ARG A 500 11.24 -15.02 -18.79
C ARG A 500 9.92 -15.48 -19.40
N LYS A 501 9.61 -16.77 -19.36
CA LYS A 501 8.32 -17.33 -19.80
C LYS A 501 7.15 -16.80 -18.96
N MET A 502 7.35 -16.64 -17.64
CA MET A 502 6.35 -16.03 -16.76
C MET A 502 6.17 -14.54 -17.05
N SER A 503 7.24 -13.73 -17.06
CA SER A 503 7.14 -12.28 -17.30
C SER A 503 6.69 -11.90 -18.72
N ARG A 504 6.91 -12.77 -19.73
CA ARG A 504 6.27 -12.64 -21.06
C ARG A 504 4.82 -13.11 -21.08
N GLY A 505 4.52 -14.22 -20.41
CA GLY A 505 3.24 -14.90 -20.50
C GLY A 505 2.15 -14.30 -19.60
N ASP A 506 2.54 -13.72 -18.47
CA ASP A 506 1.68 -13.21 -17.39
C ASP A 506 2.46 -12.20 -16.52
N PRO A 507 2.67 -10.95 -17.00
CA PRO A 507 3.40 -9.91 -16.26
C PRO A 507 2.82 -9.62 -14.86
N LEU A 508 1.50 -9.79 -14.71
CA LEU A 508 0.77 -9.56 -13.47
C LEU A 508 1.15 -10.62 -12.41
N LEU A 509 1.14 -11.90 -12.77
CA LEU A 509 1.62 -12.94 -11.85
C LEU A 509 3.10 -12.77 -11.53
N TYR A 510 3.93 -12.41 -12.51
CA TYR A 510 5.35 -12.18 -12.28
C TYR A 510 5.59 -11.08 -11.23
N ASN A 511 5.05 -9.87 -11.43
CA ASN A 511 5.20 -8.78 -10.45
C ASN A 511 4.65 -9.13 -9.06
N LEU A 512 3.51 -9.81 -8.98
CA LEU A 512 2.93 -10.24 -7.70
C LEU A 512 3.77 -11.33 -7.01
N MET A 513 4.39 -12.24 -7.76
CA MET A 513 5.36 -13.22 -7.24
C MET A 513 6.61 -12.54 -6.71
N GLU A 514 7.20 -11.60 -7.48
CA GLU A 514 8.35 -10.82 -7.05
C GLU A 514 8.03 -10.03 -5.77
N LEU A 515 6.93 -9.29 -5.71
CA LEU A 515 6.52 -8.55 -4.52
C LEU A 515 6.31 -9.47 -3.29
N SER A 516 5.73 -10.66 -3.48
CA SER A 516 5.55 -11.67 -2.43
C SER A 516 6.85 -12.38 -1.98
N ARG A 517 7.97 -12.15 -2.67
CA ARG A 517 9.30 -12.71 -2.38
C ARG A 517 10.40 -11.66 -2.20
N TYR A 518 10.07 -10.38 -2.44
CA TYR A 518 10.94 -9.23 -2.41
C TYR A 518 11.84 -9.22 -1.17
N ASP A 519 13.13 -9.10 -1.43
CA ASP A 519 14.14 -8.81 -0.43
C ASP A 519 15.10 -7.81 -1.05
N GLU A 520 15.30 -6.68 -0.38
CA GLU A 520 15.98 -5.51 -0.93
C GLU A 520 17.49 -5.74 -1.13
N VAL A 521 18.10 -6.60 -0.30
CA VAL A 521 19.52 -6.94 -0.38
C VAL A 521 19.80 -7.74 -1.65
N THR A 522 18.94 -8.72 -1.94
CA THR A 522 19.07 -9.61 -3.10
C THR A 522 18.49 -9.04 -4.39
N SER A 523 17.38 -8.30 -4.34
CA SER A 523 16.80 -7.66 -5.52
C SER A 523 17.52 -6.37 -5.92
N GLY A 524 18.04 -5.59 -4.96
CA GLY A 524 18.65 -4.28 -5.19
C GLY A 524 17.69 -3.19 -5.71
N LEU A 525 16.40 -3.50 -5.84
CA LEU A 525 15.33 -2.60 -6.26
C LEU A 525 14.53 -2.19 -5.02
N HIS A 526 13.87 -1.03 -5.03
CA HIS A 526 12.91 -0.69 -3.97
C HIS A 526 11.51 -1.25 -4.28
N ALA A 527 10.76 -1.64 -3.23
CA ALA A 527 9.39 -2.14 -3.40
C ALA A 527 8.45 -1.08 -4.01
N SER A 528 8.69 0.20 -3.73
CA SER A 528 8.06 1.35 -4.41
C SER A 528 8.06 1.22 -5.95
N SER A 529 9.17 0.83 -6.56
CA SER A 529 9.25 0.56 -8.01
C SER A 529 8.40 -0.65 -8.45
N MET A 530 8.27 -1.68 -7.59
CA MET A 530 7.38 -2.82 -7.85
C MET A 530 5.90 -2.45 -7.74
N PHE A 531 5.52 -1.57 -6.79
CA PHE A 531 4.16 -1.04 -6.68
C PHE A 531 3.79 -0.15 -7.88
N GLN A 532 4.70 0.75 -8.31
CA GLN A 532 4.50 1.56 -9.51
C GLN A 532 4.35 0.71 -10.79
N TYR A 533 5.09 -0.39 -10.90
CA TYR A 533 4.94 -1.30 -12.03
C TYR A 533 3.68 -2.17 -11.95
N LEU A 534 3.20 -2.49 -10.74
CA LEU A 534 1.90 -3.13 -10.55
C LEU A 534 0.75 -2.22 -11.00
N ASP A 535 0.80 -0.94 -10.62
CA ASP A 535 -0.15 0.09 -11.09
C ASP A 535 -0.22 0.16 -12.62
N ASP A 536 0.94 0.16 -13.29
CA ASP A 536 1.04 0.19 -14.76
C ASP A 536 0.40 -1.06 -15.41
N ILE A 537 0.73 -2.26 -14.90
CA ILE A 537 0.13 -3.52 -15.38
C ILE A 537 -1.40 -3.48 -15.21
N LEU A 538 -1.90 -2.93 -14.10
CA LEU A 538 -3.32 -2.89 -13.80
C LEU A 538 -4.07 -1.86 -14.64
N ALA A 539 -3.52 -0.65 -14.81
CA ALA A 539 -4.08 0.41 -15.66
C ALA A 539 -4.22 -0.04 -17.13
N HIS A 540 -3.26 -0.84 -17.61
CA HIS A 540 -3.24 -1.39 -18.96
C HIS A 540 -3.87 -2.79 -19.09
N SER A 541 -4.43 -3.36 -18.01
CA SER A 541 -5.04 -4.69 -18.02
C SER A 541 -6.49 -4.66 -18.54
N THR A 542 -6.89 -5.73 -19.22
CA THR A 542 -8.32 -6.00 -19.44
C THR A 542 -9.00 -6.29 -18.10
N HIS A 543 -10.30 -5.98 -17.98
CA HIS A 543 -11.07 -6.26 -16.76
C HIS A 543 -10.95 -7.73 -16.30
N GLN A 544 -10.89 -8.69 -17.23
CA GLN A 544 -10.69 -10.11 -16.94
C GLN A 544 -9.30 -10.44 -16.36
N ASN A 545 -8.26 -9.67 -16.72
CA ASN A 545 -6.94 -9.82 -16.11
C ASN A 545 -6.87 -9.13 -14.75
N ALA A 546 -7.39 -7.90 -14.66
CA ALA A 546 -7.48 -7.14 -13.41
C ALA A 546 -8.31 -7.86 -12.34
N SER A 547 -9.39 -8.57 -12.71
CA SER A 547 -10.24 -9.34 -11.80
C SER A 547 -9.57 -10.55 -11.14
N ARG A 548 -8.35 -10.93 -11.55
CA ARG A 548 -7.60 -12.06 -10.97
C ARG A 548 -7.04 -11.72 -9.59
N VAL A 549 -6.77 -10.42 -9.35
CA VAL A 549 -6.29 -9.91 -8.06
C VAL A 549 -7.50 -9.60 -7.18
N SER A 550 -7.72 -10.42 -6.15
CA SER A 550 -8.92 -10.35 -5.30
C SER A 550 -8.86 -9.18 -4.30
N ARG A 551 -10.01 -8.77 -3.75
CA ARG A 551 -10.08 -7.73 -2.70
C ARG A 551 -9.09 -7.97 -1.55
N ALA A 552 -8.91 -9.23 -1.13
CA ALA A 552 -7.96 -9.58 -0.08
C ALA A 552 -6.50 -9.29 -0.49
N MET A 553 -6.14 -9.53 -1.75
CA MET A 553 -4.82 -9.18 -2.29
C MET A 553 -4.64 -7.66 -2.32
N TYR A 554 -5.64 -6.91 -2.82
CA TYR A 554 -5.65 -5.44 -2.81
C TYR A 554 -5.37 -4.85 -1.43
N MET A 555 -6.02 -5.40 -0.40
CA MET A 555 -5.84 -4.93 0.97
C MET A 555 -4.45 -5.25 1.52
N VAL A 556 -3.92 -6.46 1.29
CA VAL A 556 -2.55 -6.83 1.68
C VAL A 556 -1.51 -5.97 0.96
N ILE A 557 -1.64 -5.75 -0.35
CA ILE A 557 -0.72 -4.95 -1.16
C ILE A 557 -0.74 -3.48 -0.72
N SER A 558 -1.91 -2.92 -0.43
CA SER A 558 -2.03 -1.56 0.13
C SER A 558 -1.42 -1.44 1.53
N ASP A 559 -1.57 -2.45 2.39
CA ASP A 559 -0.95 -2.46 3.70
C ASP A 559 0.59 -2.57 3.58
N MET A 560 1.10 -3.38 2.64
CA MET A 560 2.53 -3.42 2.30
C MET A 560 3.04 -2.06 1.80
N ALA A 561 2.29 -1.35 0.97
CA ALA A 561 2.70 -0.06 0.41
C ALA A 561 2.80 1.06 1.48
N VAL A 562 2.01 0.99 2.56
CA VAL A 562 2.12 1.91 3.70
C VAL A 562 3.27 1.53 4.65
N ILE A 563 3.57 0.24 4.82
CA ILE A 563 4.78 -0.19 5.54
C ILE A 563 6.04 0.22 4.75
N ASP A 564 6.01 0.13 3.42
CA ASP A 564 7.09 0.57 2.53
C ASP A 564 7.26 2.11 2.54
N GLN A 565 6.18 2.89 2.64
CA GLN A 565 6.30 4.34 2.89
C GLN A 565 7.10 4.63 4.16
N ALA A 566 6.79 3.96 5.27
CA ALA A 566 7.48 4.17 6.54
C ALA A 566 8.94 3.66 6.50
N LEU A 567 9.20 2.51 5.87
CA LEU A 567 10.57 2.02 5.62
C LEU A 567 11.38 3.03 4.81
N THR A 568 10.78 3.57 3.75
CA THR A 568 11.40 4.53 2.84
C THR A 568 11.68 5.85 3.54
N ALA A 569 10.74 6.35 4.35
CA ALA A 569 10.95 7.54 5.19
C ALA A 569 12.10 7.35 6.20
N VAL A 570 12.21 6.17 6.85
CA VAL A 570 13.33 5.88 7.79
C VAL A 570 14.67 5.76 7.06
N LYS A 571 14.72 5.14 5.86
CA LYS A 571 15.94 5.06 5.04
C LYS A 571 16.45 6.41 4.57
N PHE A 572 15.54 7.32 4.23
CA PHE A 572 15.85 8.70 3.82
C PHE A 572 16.03 9.67 5.00
N HIS A 573 16.03 9.19 6.25
CA HIS A 573 16.45 9.99 7.39
C HIS A 573 17.91 10.44 7.21
N ARG A 574 18.21 11.70 7.51
CA ARG A 574 19.57 12.25 7.52
C ARG A 574 19.99 12.64 8.95
N PRO A 575 21.20 12.27 9.40
CA PRO A 575 21.95 11.08 8.95
C PRO A 575 21.11 9.78 9.11
N PRO A 576 21.40 8.72 8.33
CA PRO A 576 20.67 7.45 8.40
C PRO A 576 21.06 6.65 9.65
N CYS A 577 20.18 5.74 10.06
CA CYS A 577 20.43 4.86 11.19
C CYS A 577 21.29 3.63 10.83
N ALA A 578 22.08 3.16 11.80
CA ALA A 578 22.92 1.98 11.66
C ALA A 578 22.10 0.70 11.42
N PRO A 579 22.64 -0.31 10.72
CA PRO A 579 21.95 -1.59 10.58
C PRO A 579 21.69 -2.25 11.95
N VAL A 580 20.47 -2.71 12.21
CA VAL A 580 20.06 -3.27 13.53
C VAL A 580 21.01 -4.35 14.08
N ARG A 581 21.65 -5.13 13.22
CA ARG A 581 22.67 -6.13 13.59
C ARG A 581 23.91 -5.53 14.27
N GLN A 582 24.29 -4.30 13.92
CA GLN A 582 25.41 -3.59 14.55
C GLN A 582 25.02 -3.18 15.97
N ILE A 583 23.85 -2.53 16.09
CA ILE A 583 23.24 -2.16 17.37
C ILE A 583 23.07 -3.37 18.30
N MET A 584 22.68 -4.53 17.75
CA MET A 584 22.60 -5.79 18.49
C MET A 584 24.00 -6.33 18.88
N ALA A 585 24.97 -6.33 17.97
CA ALA A 585 26.33 -6.81 18.24
C ALA A 585 27.06 -5.96 19.30
N GLU A 586 26.86 -4.63 19.31
CA GLU A 586 27.33 -3.71 20.36
C GLU A 586 26.80 -4.07 21.76
N HIS A 587 25.71 -4.84 21.83
CA HIS A 587 25.06 -5.31 23.05
C HIS A 587 25.22 -6.83 23.27
N GLY A 588 26.15 -7.48 22.57
CA GLY A 588 26.43 -8.90 22.72
C GLY A 588 25.31 -9.83 22.21
N ILE A 589 24.46 -9.32 21.30
CA ILE A 589 23.39 -10.08 20.65
C ILE A 589 23.82 -10.34 19.21
N VAL A 590 24.12 -11.60 18.89
CA VAL A 590 24.61 -12.01 17.55
C VAL A 590 23.67 -12.98 16.82
N ASP A 591 22.78 -13.64 17.57
CA ASP A 591 21.76 -14.59 17.07
C ASP A 591 20.57 -14.66 18.06
N MET A 592 19.60 -15.54 17.80
CA MET A 592 18.38 -15.69 18.61
C MET A 592 18.56 -16.40 19.96
N ASP A 593 19.67 -17.09 20.21
CA ASP A 593 19.92 -17.83 21.45
C ASP A 593 20.84 -17.06 22.40
N SER A 594 21.86 -16.39 21.85
CA SER A 594 22.54 -15.27 22.52
C SER A 594 21.53 -14.16 22.89
N MET A 595 20.56 -13.81 22.03
CA MET A 595 19.52 -12.82 22.38
C MET A 595 18.79 -13.16 23.68
N LYS A 596 18.36 -14.42 23.88
CA LYS A 596 17.66 -14.84 25.12
C LYS A 596 18.54 -14.68 26.37
N THR A 597 19.86 -14.79 26.21
CA THR A 597 20.84 -14.82 27.29
C THR A 597 21.37 -13.41 27.59
N SER A 598 21.88 -12.72 26.56
CA SER A 598 22.44 -11.37 26.65
C SER A 598 21.39 -10.32 27.03
N VAL A 599 20.13 -10.44 26.60
CA VAL A 599 19.07 -9.49 27.00
C VAL A 599 18.82 -9.51 28.51
N LEU A 600 19.07 -10.62 29.20
CA LEU A 600 18.93 -10.69 30.66
C LEU A 600 20.05 -9.91 31.36
N SER A 601 21.29 -9.96 30.85
CA SER A 601 22.45 -9.25 31.41
C SER A 601 22.55 -7.77 31.03
N LEU A 602 21.74 -7.27 30.07
CA LEU A 602 21.60 -5.83 29.84
C LEU A 602 21.03 -5.10 31.08
N ASN A 603 21.42 -3.84 31.27
CA ASN A 603 20.87 -2.96 32.31
C ASN A 603 19.34 -2.80 32.12
N GLU A 604 18.57 -2.82 33.21
CA GLU A 604 17.11 -2.65 33.21
C GLU A 604 16.64 -1.31 32.61
N THR A 605 17.49 -0.29 32.66
CA THR A 605 17.23 1.03 32.06
C THR A 605 17.58 1.13 30.56
N SER A 606 18.07 0.06 29.94
CA SER A 606 18.43 0.05 28.51
C SER A 606 17.19 0.10 27.60
N ALA A 607 17.16 1.09 26.69
CA ALA A 607 16.13 1.22 25.66
C ALA A 607 16.06 -0.03 24.76
N ILE A 608 17.23 -0.57 24.38
CA ILE A 608 17.34 -1.84 23.64
C ILE A 608 16.80 -3.02 24.45
N LYS A 609 17.12 -3.15 25.75
CA LYS A 609 16.54 -4.23 26.57
C LYS A 609 15.01 -4.16 26.53
N ALA A 610 14.44 -2.97 26.72
CA ALA A 610 13.00 -2.77 26.64
C ALA A 610 12.43 -3.09 25.25
N ALA A 611 13.08 -2.68 24.17
CA ALA A 611 12.63 -2.94 22.80
C ALA A 611 12.72 -4.43 22.41
N VAL A 612 13.84 -5.09 22.70
CA VAL A 612 14.01 -6.52 22.41
C VAL A 612 13.04 -7.36 23.25
N LEU A 613 12.74 -6.97 24.50
CA LEU A 613 11.69 -7.62 25.30
C LEU A 613 10.30 -7.46 24.67
N ARG A 614 9.91 -6.26 24.18
CA ARG A 614 8.64 -6.07 23.44
C ARG A 614 8.60 -6.90 22.16
N ILE A 615 9.68 -6.92 21.38
CA ILE A 615 9.79 -7.74 20.15
C ILE A 615 9.68 -9.24 20.47
N LEU A 616 10.29 -9.72 21.55
CA LEU A 616 10.17 -11.12 22.00
C LEU A 616 8.78 -11.45 22.55
N GLU A 617 8.12 -10.53 23.25
CA GLU A 617 6.75 -10.69 23.74
C GLU A 617 5.75 -10.75 22.56
N GLU A 618 5.86 -9.82 21.61
CA GLU A 618 5.09 -9.82 20.36
C GLU A 618 5.28 -11.14 19.61
N SER A 619 6.53 -11.62 19.49
CA SER A 619 6.86 -12.89 18.82
C SER A 619 6.18 -14.12 19.44
N ARG A 620 5.93 -14.14 20.76
CA ARG A 620 5.14 -15.21 21.39
C ARG A 620 3.66 -15.10 21.00
N SER A 621 3.15 -13.88 20.89
CA SER A 621 1.76 -13.61 20.51
C SER A 621 1.48 -13.70 19.00
N GLU A 622 2.48 -13.58 18.13
CA GLU A 622 2.33 -13.54 16.67
C GLU A 622 1.75 -14.85 16.11
N LEU A 623 0.73 -14.75 15.26
CA LEU A 623 0.21 -15.89 14.49
C LEU A 623 1.00 -16.06 13.19
N SER A 624 2.14 -16.75 13.28
CA SER A 624 2.81 -17.32 12.12
C SER A 624 1.86 -18.26 11.35
N TYR A 625 2.05 -18.34 10.04
CA TYR A 625 1.45 -19.36 9.20
C TYR A 625 2.56 -20.15 8.52
N GLU A 626 2.73 -21.41 8.93
CA GLU A 626 3.72 -22.33 8.40
C GLU A 626 3.15 -23.26 7.31
N GLY A 627 1.81 -23.38 7.21
CA GLY A 627 1.15 -24.05 6.09
C GLY A 627 -0.25 -24.55 6.39
N ALA A 628 -0.95 -25.01 5.36
CA ALA A 628 -2.32 -25.53 5.47
C ALA A 628 -2.41 -26.84 6.28
N ALA A 629 -1.29 -27.57 6.41
CA ALA A 629 -1.20 -28.82 7.16
C ALA A 629 -1.14 -28.61 8.69
N GLU A 630 -0.49 -27.53 9.13
CA GLU A 630 -0.08 -27.32 10.54
C GLU A 630 -0.77 -26.13 11.22
N SER A 631 -1.63 -25.39 10.49
CA SER A 631 -2.21 -24.11 10.93
C SER A 631 -3.02 -24.09 12.25
N GLY A 632 -3.24 -25.23 12.92
CA GLY A 632 -3.87 -25.32 14.24
C GLY A 632 -5.37 -25.01 14.30
N TYR A 633 -6.01 -24.64 13.19
CA TYR A 633 -7.38 -24.14 13.16
C TYR A 633 -8.50 -25.20 13.05
N LYS A 634 -8.20 -26.51 13.19
CA LYS A 634 -9.17 -27.60 12.93
C LYS A 634 -10.45 -27.47 13.77
N GLU A 635 -10.33 -27.02 15.01
CA GLU A 635 -11.45 -26.76 15.93
C GLU A 635 -12.47 -25.75 15.36
N LEU A 636 -12.00 -24.78 14.57
CA LEU A 636 -12.82 -23.72 13.98
C LEU A 636 -13.58 -24.16 12.72
N TYR A 637 -13.31 -25.36 12.18
CA TYR A 637 -13.93 -25.81 10.93
C TYR A 637 -15.42 -26.13 11.11
N ALA A 638 -15.80 -26.81 12.20
CA ALA A 638 -17.20 -27.16 12.45
C ALA A 638 -18.09 -25.95 12.79
N PRO A 639 -17.66 -24.98 13.63
CA PRO A 639 -18.38 -23.71 13.82
C PRO A 639 -18.55 -22.92 12.52
N LEU A 640 -17.52 -22.85 11.66
CA LEU A 640 -17.63 -22.17 10.35
C LEU A 640 -18.60 -22.90 9.41
N ALA A 641 -18.58 -24.23 9.39
CA ALA A 641 -19.52 -25.04 8.61
C ALA A 641 -20.97 -24.82 9.07
N ALA A 642 -21.24 -24.77 10.38
CA ALA A 642 -22.56 -24.50 10.93
C ALA A 642 -23.07 -23.09 10.57
N PHE A 643 -22.20 -22.08 10.62
CA PHE A 643 -22.53 -20.74 10.13
C PHE A 643 -22.88 -20.75 8.63
N LEU A 644 -22.04 -21.35 7.80
CA LEU A 644 -22.25 -21.40 6.35
C LEU A 644 -23.54 -22.16 5.96
N ALA A 645 -23.88 -23.23 6.68
CA ALA A 645 -25.12 -24.00 6.49
C ALA A 645 -26.39 -23.25 6.93
N THR A 646 -26.28 -22.22 7.77
CA THR A 646 -27.42 -21.41 8.20
C THR A 646 -27.97 -20.56 7.04
N PRO A 647 -29.30 -20.47 6.82
CA PRO A 647 -29.88 -19.67 5.74
C PRO A 647 -29.51 -18.18 5.81
N ALA A 648 -29.10 -17.60 4.68
CA ALA A 648 -28.75 -16.19 4.61
C ALA A 648 -30.00 -15.26 4.72
N PRO A 649 -29.90 -14.10 5.38
CA PRO A 649 -30.95 -13.09 5.38
C PRO A 649 -31.26 -12.59 3.96
N THR A 650 -32.54 -12.59 3.56
CA THR A 650 -32.94 -12.26 2.17
C THR A 650 -33.41 -10.81 1.97
N GLY A 651 -33.29 -9.94 2.99
CA GLY A 651 -33.80 -8.56 2.96
C GLY A 651 -35.32 -8.42 2.83
N ARG A 652 -36.07 -9.54 2.90
CA ARG A 652 -37.53 -9.55 2.76
C ARG A 652 -38.19 -9.31 4.11
N THR A 653 -39.14 -8.37 4.19
CA THR A 653 -40.03 -8.24 5.35
C THR A 653 -40.99 -9.44 5.43
N ASN A 654 -40.55 -10.54 6.06
CA ASN A 654 -41.37 -11.65 6.52
C ASN A 654 -40.68 -12.40 7.69
N ARG A 655 -41.43 -13.25 8.41
CA ARG A 655 -40.93 -14.01 9.57
C ARG A 655 -39.72 -14.89 9.22
N SER A 656 -39.80 -15.67 8.14
CA SER A 656 -38.71 -16.57 7.70
C SER A 656 -37.37 -15.84 7.48
N ALA A 657 -37.37 -14.59 7.01
CA ALA A 657 -36.17 -13.78 6.88
C ALA A 657 -35.66 -13.23 8.23
N LEU A 658 -36.56 -12.89 9.16
CA LEU A 658 -36.22 -12.51 10.54
C LEU A 658 -35.64 -13.70 11.33
N ASP A 659 -36.14 -14.92 11.09
CA ASP A 659 -35.65 -16.17 11.66
C ASP A 659 -34.30 -16.58 11.05
N ALA A 660 -34.06 -16.24 9.77
CA ALA A 660 -32.77 -16.43 9.11
C ALA A 660 -31.71 -15.42 9.59
N LEU A 661 -32.13 -14.17 9.86
CA LEU A 661 -31.30 -13.15 10.51
C LEU A 661 -30.92 -13.56 11.92
N THR A 662 -31.89 -13.89 12.76
CA THR A 662 -31.67 -14.28 14.17
C THR A 662 -30.67 -15.46 14.26
N ARG A 663 -30.93 -16.55 13.53
CA ARG A 663 -30.00 -17.71 13.50
C ARG A 663 -28.65 -17.41 12.88
N SER A 664 -28.56 -16.49 11.92
CA SER A 664 -27.27 -16.08 11.35
C SER A 664 -26.43 -15.27 12.34
N HIS A 665 -27.03 -14.42 13.19
CA HIS A 665 -26.30 -13.75 14.28
C HIS A 665 -25.89 -14.74 15.38
N GLU A 666 -26.76 -15.67 15.76
CA GLU A 666 -26.45 -16.73 16.76
C GLU A 666 -25.26 -17.60 16.30
N ALA A 667 -25.28 -18.08 15.05
CA ALA A 667 -24.19 -18.88 14.50
C ALA A 667 -22.89 -18.07 14.29
N LEU A 668 -22.99 -16.76 13.99
CA LEU A 668 -21.83 -15.87 13.89
C LEU A 668 -21.17 -15.67 15.26
N LYS A 669 -21.99 -15.40 16.29
CA LYS A 669 -21.55 -15.26 17.68
C LYS A 669 -20.87 -16.52 18.19
N ALA A 670 -21.44 -17.69 17.91
CA ALA A 670 -20.84 -18.99 18.24
C ALA A 670 -19.47 -19.16 17.56
N PHE A 671 -19.35 -18.92 16.25
CA PHE A 671 -18.07 -19.01 15.53
C PHE A 671 -16.99 -18.10 16.15
N TRP A 672 -17.30 -16.83 16.44
CA TRP A 672 -16.31 -15.91 17.01
C TRP A 672 -15.97 -16.22 18.48
N HIS A 673 -16.89 -16.82 19.24
CA HIS A 673 -16.58 -17.32 20.57
C HIS A 673 -15.56 -18.47 20.56
N GLU A 674 -15.66 -19.40 19.59
CA GLU A 674 -14.66 -20.45 19.40
C GLU A 674 -13.30 -19.87 18.95
N VAL A 675 -13.29 -18.85 18.08
CA VAL A 675 -12.05 -18.11 17.72
C VAL A 675 -11.42 -17.45 18.97
N GLN A 676 -12.24 -16.89 19.87
CA GLN A 676 -11.78 -16.29 21.13
C GLN A 676 -11.20 -17.34 22.09
N GLN A 677 -11.86 -18.50 22.26
CA GLN A 677 -11.37 -19.60 23.07
C GLN A 677 -10.05 -20.16 22.53
N TRP A 678 -9.99 -20.46 21.23
CA TRP A 678 -8.81 -20.93 20.52
C TRP A 678 -7.62 -19.97 20.71
N ARG A 679 -7.85 -18.66 20.53
CA ARG A 679 -6.79 -17.63 20.70
C ARG A 679 -6.30 -17.56 22.14
N ARG A 680 -7.20 -17.68 23.13
CA ARG A 680 -6.85 -17.76 24.56
C ARG A 680 -6.00 -19.00 24.88
N ALA A 681 -6.37 -20.16 24.37
CA ALA A 681 -5.62 -21.41 24.56
C ALA A 681 -4.22 -21.34 23.91
N SER A 682 -4.15 -20.89 22.66
CA SER A 682 -2.90 -20.73 21.89
C SER A 682 -1.92 -19.79 22.59
N LEU A 683 -2.39 -18.64 23.12
CA LEU A 683 -1.55 -17.71 23.88
C LEU A 683 -1.01 -18.33 25.18
N LYS A 684 -1.84 -19.08 25.92
CA LYS A 684 -1.40 -19.78 27.15
C LYS A 684 -0.37 -20.87 26.84
N GLN A 685 -0.57 -21.67 25.79
CA GLN A 685 0.39 -22.67 25.33
C GLN A 685 1.75 -22.05 24.98
N ARG A 686 1.75 -20.82 24.45
CA ARG A 686 2.95 -20.03 24.09
C ARG A 686 3.53 -19.23 25.26
N GLY A 687 3.12 -19.50 26.50
CA GLY A 687 3.67 -18.86 27.70
C GLY A 687 3.29 -17.39 27.87
N CYS A 688 2.16 -16.96 27.32
CA CYS A 688 1.65 -15.60 27.51
C CYS A 688 0.96 -15.46 28.88
N GLY A 689 1.28 -14.40 29.63
CA GLY A 689 0.61 -14.09 30.88
C GLY A 689 -0.87 -13.73 30.71
N GLU A 690 -1.67 -13.88 31.76
CA GLU A 690 -3.13 -13.65 31.73
C GLU A 690 -3.49 -12.20 31.32
N ARG A 691 -2.70 -11.20 31.76
CA ARG A 691 -2.87 -9.79 31.37
C ARG A 691 -2.74 -9.60 29.85
N MET A 692 -1.67 -10.10 29.23
CA MET A 692 -1.49 -10.04 27.77
C MET A 692 -2.57 -10.86 27.05
N THR A 693 -2.91 -12.03 27.58
CA THR A 693 -3.93 -12.92 27.00
C THR A 693 -5.28 -12.20 26.89
N ASN A 694 -5.72 -11.54 27.97
CA ASN A 694 -6.94 -10.72 27.98
C ASN A 694 -6.86 -9.54 27.01
N ALA A 695 -5.73 -8.82 26.95
CA ALA A 695 -5.55 -7.68 26.05
C ALA A 695 -5.52 -8.06 24.56
N ARG A 696 -5.10 -9.28 24.21
CA ARG A 696 -5.09 -9.80 22.82
C ARG A 696 -6.44 -10.35 22.38
N VAL A 697 -7.22 -10.99 23.27
CA VAL A 697 -8.56 -11.50 22.91
C VAL A 697 -9.67 -10.44 22.97
N GLN A 698 -9.40 -9.24 23.49
CA GLN A 698 -10.41 -8.18 23.65
C GLN A 698 -11.11 -7.81 22.34
N CYS A 699 -10.38 -7.69 21.22
CA CYS A 699 -10.98 -7.37 19.91
C CYS A 699 -11.84 -8.50 19.31
N LEU A 700 -11.84 -9.70 19.91
CA LEU A 700 -12.65 -10.86 19.53
C LEU A 700 -13.92 -11.01 20.40
N THR A 701 -14.32 -9.96 21.14
CA THR A 701 -15.47 -9.98 22.06
C THR A 701 -16.70 -9.24 21.55
N VAL A 702 -16.64 -8.61 20.38
CA VAL A 702 -17.64 -7.61 19.96
C VAL A 702 -19.02 -8.25 19.73
N SER A 703 -19.06 -9.46 19.16
CA SER A 703 -20.27 -10.27 18.98
C SER A 703 -20.95 -10.71 20.30
N GLY A 704 -20.20 -10.68 21.41
CA GLY A 704 -20.68 -10.95 22.77
C GLY A 704 -20.77 -9.70 23.66
N SER A 705 -20.68 -8.51 23.08
CA SER A 705 -20.77 -7.25 23.83
C SER A 705 -22.22 -6.83 24.05
N LEU A 706 -22.52 -6.33 25.25
CA LEU A 706 -23.85 -5.78 25.60
C LEU A 706 -24.30 -4.70 24.59
N ARG A 707 -23.36 -3.89 24.09
CA ARG A 707 -23.61 -2.89 23.04
C ARG A 707 -24.13 -3.53 21.75
N HIS A 708 -23.53 -4.61 21.27
CA HIS A 708 -23.99 -5.31 20.07
C HIS A 708 -25.36 -5.97 20.31
N GLU A 709 -25.57 -6.60 21.47
CA GLU A 709 -26.84 -7.24 21.82
C GLU A 709 -28.00 -6.23 21.87
N MET A 710 -27.77 -5.05 22.45
CA MET A 710 -28.75 -3.95 22.45
C MET A 710 -29.05 -3.45 21.04
N LEU A 711 -28.03 -3.19 20.22
CA LEU A 711 -28.21 -2.70 18.83
C LEU A 711 -28.96 -3.72 17.96
N PHE A 712 -28.57 -5.00 18.03
CA PHE A 712 -29.27 -6.08 17.33
C PHE A 712 -30.71 -6.25 17.83
N GLY A 713 -30.96 -6.10 19.14
CA GLY A 713 -32.29 -6.10 19.72
C GLY A 713 -33.20 -5.00 19.15
N VAL A 714 -32.66 -3.79 18.97
CA VAL A 714 -33.37 -2.66 18.35
C VAL A 714 -33.65 -2.92 16.86
N GLU A 715 -32.65 -3.37 16.10
CA GLU A 715 -32.82 -3.73 14.67
C GLU A 715 -33.89 -4.81 14.50
N ARG A 716 -33.80 -5.90 15.27
CA ARG A 716 -34.76 -7.02 15.25
C ARG A 716 -36.17 -6.58 15.62
N LYS A 717 -36.33 -5.66 16.59
CA LYS A 717 -37.64 -5.10 16.99
C LYS A 717 -38.22 -4.19 15.89
N SER A 718 -37.39 -3.40 15.22
CA SER A 718 -37.79 -2.58 14.08
C SER A 718 -38.28 -3.45 12.90
N LEU A 719 -37.49 -4.45 12.52
CA LEU A 719 -37.84 -5.40 11.46
C LEU A 719 -39.10 -6.21 11.79
N LEU A 720 -39.28 -6.67 13.03
CA LEU A 720 -40.51 -7.34 13.47
C LEU A 720 -41.74 -6.42 13.31
N THR A 721 -41.63 -5.16 13.70
CA THR A 721 -42.69 -4.16 13.55
C THR A 721 -43.05 -3.95 12.06
N ALA A 722 -42.05 -3.93 11.18
CA ALA A 722 -42.26 -3.84 9.73
C ALA A 722 -42.89 -5.11 9.12
N VAL A 723 -42.54 -6.31 9.63
CA VAL A 723 -43.20 -7.57 9.28
C VAL A 723 -44.67 -7.55 9.67
N GLU A 724 -44.99 -7.20 10.92
CA GLU A 724 -46.37 -7.11 11.38
C GLU A 724 -47.20 -6.08 10.60
N ALA A 725 -46.64 -4.90 10.32
CA ALA A 725 -47.32 -3.88 9.52
C ALA A 725 -47.65 -4.40 8.11
N ARG A 726 -46.74 -5.17 7.49
CA ARG A 726 -46.95 -5.80 6.20
C ARG A 726 -47.98 -6.93 6.25
N GLU A 727 -47.97 -7.76 7.29
CA GLU A 727 -48.98 -8.81 7.53
C GLU A 727 -50.38 -8.20 7.72
N LYS A 728 -50.50 -7.11 8.49
CA LYS A 728 -51.75 -6.35 8.68
C LYS A 728 -52.28 -5.79 7.35
N VAL A 729 -51.42 -5.20 6.51
CA VAL A 729 -51.80 -4.69 5.17
C VAL A 729 -52.18 -5.82 4.20
N ALA A 730 -51.52 -6.97 4.25
CA ALA A 730 -51.88 -8.13 3.43
C ALA A 730 -53.27 -8.68 3.80
N SER A 731 -53.53 -8.85 5.11
CA SER A 731 -54.80 -9.33 5.65
C SER A 731 -55.97 -8.39 5.31
N ALA A 732 -55.76 -7.08 5.43
CA ALA A 732 -56.76 -6.08 5.03
C ALA A 732 -57.13 -6.16 3.53
N ARG A 733 -56.15 -6.43 2.65
CA ARG A 733 -56.39 -6.63 1.21
C ARG A 733 -57.14 -7.93 0.92
N GLN A 734 -56.85 -9.02 1.63
CA GLN A 734 -57.62 -10.27 1.51
C GLN A 734 -59.06 -10.10 2.00
N GLY A 735 -59.29 -9.36 3.09
CA GLY A 735 -60.64 -8.99 3.54
C GLY A 735 -61.42 -8.22 2.46
N GLN A 736 -60.82 -7.19 1.86
CA GLN A 736 -61.44 -6.43 0.77
C GLN A 736 -61.69 -7.26 -0.50
N ALA A 737 -60.87 -8.26 -0.79
CA ALA A 737 -61.11 -9.19 -1.89
C ALA A 737 -62.28 -10.14 -1.59
N SER A 738 -62.36 -10.68 -0.38
CA SER A 738 -63.45 -11.57 0.06
C SER A 738 -64.81 -10.86 0.09
N VAL A 739 -64.86 -9.59 0.54
CA VAL A 739 -66.09 -8.78 0.48
C VAL A 739 -66.55 -8.53 -0.96
N LYS A 740 -65.63 -8.48 -1.94
CA LYS A 740 -65.98 -8.36 -3.37
C LYS A 740 -66.43 -9.67 -4.04
N SER A 741 -66.25 -10.83 -3.43
CA SER A 741 -66.77 -12.10 -3.97
C SER A 741 -68.18 -12.45 -3.48
N ILE A 742 -68.82 -11.59 -2.69
CA ILE A 742 -70.22 -11.76 -2.25
C ILE A 742 -71.09 -10.75 -2.99
N SER A 743 -71.60 -11.17 -4.15
CA SER A 743 -72.68 -10.51 -4.88
C SER A 743 -73.52 -11.60 -5.56
N PRO A 744 -74.86 -11.60 -5.43
CA PRO A 744 -75.68 -12.70 -5.95
C PRO A 744 -75.53 -12.86 -7.47
N ILE A 745 -75.48 -14.11 -7.93
CA ILE A 745 -75.55 -14.43 -9.36
C ILE A 745 -76.97 -14.12 -9.84
N VAL A 746 -77.13 -13.04 -10.58
CA VAL A 746 -78.32 -12.80 -11.41
C VAL A 746 -78.04 -13.40 -12.80
N PRO A 747 -78.83 -14.37 -13.28
CA PRO A 747 -78.58 -15.02 -14.56
C PRO A 747 -78.92 -14.09 -15.73
N GLN A 748 -77.90 -13.44 -16.31
CA GLN A 748 -78.08 -12.61 -17.49
C GLN A 748 -78.36 -13.48 -18.73
N THR A 749 -79.53 -13.27 -19.33
CA THR A 749 -79.93 -13.85 -20.62
C THR A 749 -79.82 -12.78 -21.72
N VAL A 750 -79.79 -13.20 -22.99
CA VAL A 750 -79.78 -12.39 -24.23
C VAL A 750 -78.40 -11.83 -24.63
N TRP A 751 -78.11 -11.94 -25.93
CA TRP A 751 -76.92 -11.43 -26.61
C TRP A 751 -77.24 -10.16 -27.42
N GLY A 752 -76.36 -9.16 -27.33
CA GLY A 752 -75.96 -8.27 -28.43
C GLY A 752 -76.95 -7.23 -28.99
N THR A 753 -76.58 -5.94 -28.87
CA THR A 753 -76.75 -4.92 -29.92
C THR A 753 -75.77 -3.76 -29.68
N LEU A 754 -75.57 -2.88 -30.67
CA LEU A 754 -74.62 -1.75 -30.63
C LEU A 754 -75.29 -0.48 -30.09
N GLU A 755 -74.51 0.46 -29.54
CA GLU A 755 -74.42 1.86 -30.03
C GLU A 755 -73.33 2.70 -29.29
N LEU A 756 -73.20 4.00 -29.61
CA LEU A 756 -71.98 4.81 -29.44
C LEU A 756 -71.96 5.78 -28.23
N ASP A 757 -70.74 6.18 -27.89
CA ASP A 757 -70.27 7.47 -27.33
C ASP A 757 -71.06 8.22 -26.23
N SER A 758 -70.35 8.51 -25.12
CA SER A 758 -70.01 9.90 -24.74
C SER A 758 -69.03 9.99 -23.56
N ARG A 759 -68.26 11.09 -23.49
CA ARG A 759 -67.49 11.53 -22.31
C ARG A 759 -68.28 12.60 -21.55
N PRO A 760 -68.11 12.73 -20.22
CA PRO A 760 -67.33 13.89 -19.73
C PRO A 760 -66.36 13.55 -18.56
N MET A 761 -65.86 14.58 -17.87
CA MET A 761 -64.68 14.57 -16.98
C MET A 761 -65.02 14.81 -15.48
N PRO A 762 -64.05 14.79 -14.53
CA PRO A 762 -64.31 14.44 -13.11
C PRO A 762 -64.55 15.65 -12.18
N VAL A 763 -65.01 15.36 -10.95
CA VAL A 763 -65.26 16.36 -9.90
C VAL A 763 -64.52 16.06 -8.59
N SER A 764 -63.63 16.99 -8.21
CA SER A 764 -63.21 17.46 -6.87
C SER A 764 -62.85 16.52 -5.70
N LYS A 765 -62.14 17.11 -4.74
CA LYS A 765 -61.74 16.56 -3.43
C LYS A 765 -62.49 17.31 -2.32
N MET A 766 -62.61 16.71 -1.14
CA MET A 766 -62.55 17.47 0.12
C MET A 766 -61.72 16.74 1.16
N LYS A 767 -61.23 17.48 2.16
CA LYS A 767 -60.27 17.03 3.18
C LYS A 767 -60.44 17.91 4.40
N GLU A 768 -60.62 17.31 5.57
CA GLU A 768 -60.87 18.04 6.82
C GLU A 768 -59.82 17.70 7.90
N LYS A 769 -59.72 18.56 8.92
CA LYS A 769 -58.70 18.51 10.00
C LYS A 769 -59.34 18.95 11.32
N THR A 770 -59.09 18.22 12.41
CA THR A 770 -59.29 18.75 13.78
C THR A 770 -58.37 18.12 14.83
N ARG A 771 -58.06 18.90 15.88
CA ARG A 771 -57.22 18.64 17.09
C ARG A 771 -57.38 19.89 18.00
N PRO A 772 -57.03 19.94 19.31
CA PRO A 772 -56.68 18.90 20.30
C PRO A 772 -57.50 19.03 21.63
N ALA A 773 -56.92 18.55 22.77
CA ALA A 773 -57.26 18.78 24.20
C ALA A 773 -58.29 17.83 24.87
N MET A 774 -58.23 17.48 26.17
CA MET A 774 -57.17 17.55 27.23
C MET A 774 -57.47 16.51 28.36
N ASN A 775 -56.55 16.31 29.32
CA ASN A 775 -56.63 15.32 30.42
C ASN A 775 -57.53 15.78 31.61
N PRO A 776 -57.81 14.90 32.60
CA PRO A 776 -56.99 14.92 33.83
C PRO A 776 -56.66 13.55 34.50
N SER A 777 -55.67 13.60 35.41
CA SER A 777 -55.39 12.89 36.70
C SER A 777 -56.20 11.65 37.17
N GLU A 778 -55.74 10.78 38.08
CA GLU A 778 -54.43 10.47 38.75
C GLU A 778 -54.59 9.17 39.59
N THR A 779 -53.52 8.39 39.81
CA THR A 779 -53.30 7.53 41.01
C THR A 779 -51.84 7.06 41.06
N SER A 780 -51.29 6.96 42.27
CA SER A 780 -50.01 6.31 42.62
C SER A 780 -50.16 4.76 42.62
N ASP A 781 -49.13 3.90 42.73
CA ASP A 781 -47.90 3.99 43.53
C ASP A 781 -46.69 3.19 42.98
N GLN A 782 -45.50 3.67 43.35
CA GLN A 782 -44.27 2.95 43.74
C GLN A 782 -43.96 1.57 43.12
N ASP A 783 -42.89 1.52 42.32
CA ASP A 783 -41.81 0.55 42.53
C ASP A 783 -40.47 1.20 42.15
N ALA A 784 -39.45 1.12 43.01
CA ALA A 784 -38.24 1.95 42.92
C ALA A 784 -36.96 1.11 43.03
N GLY A 785 -36.14 1.12 41.98
CA GLY A 785 -34.86 0.38 41.99
C GLY A 785 -34.11 0.23 40.66
N ILE A 786 -34.53 0.88 39.56
CA ILE A 786 -33.90 0.69 38.23
C ILE A 786 -33.70 2.01 37.46
N GLU A 787 -33.21 3.07 38.12
CA GLU A 787 -32.90 4.36 37.45
C GLU A 787 -31.43 4.81 37.53
N GLU A 788 -30.69 4.53 38.62
CA GLU A 788 -29.31 5.03 38.79
C GLU A 788 -28.29 4.50 37.77
N LEU A 789 -28.59 3.42 37.04
CA LEU A 789 -27.76 2.89 35.95
C LEU A 789 -28.17 3.38 34.55
N HIS A 790 -29.23 4.19 34.42
CA HIS A 790 -29.67 4.76 33.14
C HIS A 790 -29.07 6.15 32.86
N GLY A 791 -28.91 6.98 33.90
CA GLY A 791 -28.48 8.38 33.76
C GLY A 791 -27.05 8.57 33.24
N ASP A 792 -26.11 7.73 33.67
CA ASP A 792 -24.66 7.91 33.41
C ASP A 792 -24.26 7.60 31.94
N ILE A 793 -25.16 6.92 31.19
CA ILE A 793 -25.01 6.72 29.75
C ILE A 793 -25.63 7.89 28.96
N ASP A 794 -26.78 8.40 29.40
CA ASP A 794 -27.50 9.44 28.64
C ASP A 794 -26.78 10.79 28.68
N HIS A 795 -26.15 11.15 29.81
CA HIS A 795 -25.37 12.39 29.90
C HIS A 795 -24.24 12.45 28.86
N ARG A 796 -23.51 11.35 28.62
CA ARG A 796 -22.43 11.32 27.61
C ARG A 796 -22.92 11.25 26.16
N PHE A 797 -24.20 10.98 25.93
CA PHE A 797 -24.83 10.99 24.60
C PHE A 797 -25.76 12.19 24.35
N LYS A 798 -26.04 13.02 25.37
CA LYS A 798 -26.87 14.24 25.24
C LYS A 798 -26.20 15.56 25.64
N ASP A 799 -25.01 15.59 26.24
CA ASP A 799 -24.26 16.84 26.48
C ASP A 799 -23.53 17.39 25.22
N SER A 800 -24.30 17.52 24.13
CA SER A 800 -24.09 18.56 23.14
C SER A 800 -25.35 19.42 23.08
N ARG A 801 -25.18 20.75 23.16
CA ARG A 801 -26.30 21.70 23.14
C ARG A 801 -26.96 21.69 21.76
N PHE A 802 -27.99 20.86 21.61
CA PHE A 802 -28.59 20.49 20.32
C PHE A 802 -29.06 21.67 19.46
N SER A 803 -28.16 22.18 18.63
CA SER A 803 -28.44 22.09 17.20
C SER A 803 -28.26 20.63 16.78
N PRO A 804 -29.24 19.98 16.14
CA PRO A 804 -29.02 18.66 15.57
C PRO A 804 -27.89 18.74 14.53
N LEU A 805 -27.07 17.69 14.43
CA LEU A 805 -25.99 17.62 13.45
C LEU A 805 -26.59 17.78 12.05
N LYS A 806 -26.16 18.83 11.32
CA LYS A 806 -26.64 19.17 9.99
C LYS A 806 -25.46 19.18 9.03
N VAL A 807 -25.49 18.24 8.10
CA VAL A 807 -24.52 18.14 7.01
C VAL A 807 -25.18 18.72 5.76
N GLU A 808 -24.73 19.91 5.34
CA GLU A 808 -25.27 20.58 4.16
C GLU A 808 -24.67 19.99 2.89
N ALA A 809 -25.50 19.40 2.03
CA ALA A 809 -25.08 18.84 0.74
C ALA A 809 -26.08 19.18 -0.38
N SER A 810 -25.70 18.95 -1.63
CA SER A 810 -26.59 19.06 -2.78
C SER A 810 -27.66 17.97 -2.78
N LYS A 811 -28.84 18.28 -3.36
CA LYS A 811 -30.03 17.41 -3.36
C LYS A 811 -29.76 15.98 -3.86
N ASP A 812 -28.89 15.82 -4.86
CA ASP A 812 -28.58 14.51 -5.43
C ASP A 812 -27.52 13.75 -4.63
N ASN A 813 -26.59 14.43 -3.98
CA ASN A 813 -25.68 13.79 -3.02
C ASN A 813 -26.41 13.35 -1.75
N ILE A 814 -27.42 14.10 -1.27
CA ILE A 814 -28.31 13.65 -0.17
C ILE A 814 -29.05 12.36 -0.54
N ARG A 815 -29.49 12.21 -1.79
CA ARG A 815 -30.09 10.96 -2.29
C ARG A 815 -29.11 9.80 -2.34
N LEU A 816 -27.80 10.04 -2.40
CA LEU A 816 -26.76 9.02 -2.30
C LEU A 816 -26.46 8.71 -0.83
N LEU A 817 -26.17 9.73 -0.02
CA LEU A 817 -25.82 9.61 1.40
C LEU A 817 -26.92 8.91 2.21
N THR A 818 -28.19 9.20 1.94
CA THR A 818 -29.33 8.51 2.61
C THR A 818 -29.48 7.03 2.23
N ARG A 819 -28.83 6.54 1.16
CA ARG A 819 -28.80 5.09 0.82
C ARG A 819 -27.88 4.28 1.73
N LEU A 820 -26.88 4.92 2.37
CA LEU A 820 -26.02 4.29 3.37
C LEU A 820 -26.84 3.76 4.57
N TYR A 821 -27.99 4.42 4.83
CA TYR A 821 -28.92 4.17 5.93
C TYR A 821 -30.27 3.60 5.45
N ALA A 822 -30.30 3.00 4.26
CA ALA A 822 -31.50 2.34 3.75
C ALA A 822 -31.76 1.01 4.47
N ALA A 823 -33.02 0.77 4.85
CA ALA A 823 -33.44 -0.52 5.38
C ALA A 823 -33.36 -1.61 4.29
N PRO A 824 -33.03 -2.88 4.62
CA PRO A 824 -32.82 -3.94 3.63
C PRO A 824 -33.96 -4.13 2.62
N GLU A 825 -35.20 -3.90 3.04
CA GLU A 825 -36.41 -4.04 2.23
C GLU A 825 -36.72 -2.85 1.29
N ASP A 826 -35.96 -1.74 1.36
CA ASP A 826 -36.11 -0.62 0.41
C ASP A 826 -35.51 -0.99 -0.96
N THR A 827 -36.30 -1.74 -1.72
CA THR A 827 -36.04 -2.15 -3.11
C THR A 827 -35.95 -1.00 -4.13
N LYS A 828 -36.05 0.27 -3.69
CA LYS A 828 -35.68 1.44 -4.51
C LYS A 828 -34.30 1.98 -4.13
N ALA A 829 -34.03 2.18 -2.84
CA ALA A 829 -32.72 2.64 -2.37
C ALA A 829 -31.61 1.58 -2.55
N ASN A 830 -31.94 0.30 -2.38
CA ASN A 830 -31.00 -0.82 -2.50
C ASN A 830 -30.85 -1.36 -3.93
N LYS A 831 -31.45 -0.69 -4.93
CA LYS A 831 -31.41 -1.13 -6.34
C LYS A 831 -30.33 -0.39 -7.12
N GLY A 832 -29.42 -1.16 -7.71
CA GLY A 832 -28.29 -0.67 -8.51
C GLY A 832 -27.12 -0.21 -7.63
N SER A 833 -25.90 -0.35 -8.14
CA SER A 833 -24.69 0.10 -7.44
C SER A 833 -24.55 1.63 -7.47
N VAL A 834 -23.60 2.14 -6.69
CA VAL A 834 -23.10 3.53 -6.70
C VAL A 834 -21.69 3.51 -7.27
N LYS A 835 -21.29 4.43 -8.16
CA LYS A 835 -19.87 4.49 -8.55
C LYS A 835 -19.05 5.03 -7.39
N TRP A 836 -17.81 4.56 -7.26
CA TRP A 836 -16.86 5.08 -6.29
C TRP A 836 -16.75 6.60 -6.36
N ASP A 837 -16.57 7.15 -7.56
CA ASP A 837 -16.35 8.58 -7.77
C ASP A 837 -17.59 9.42 -7.39
N ASP A 838 -18.81 8.88 -7.56
CA ASP A 838 -20.06 9.52 -7.12
C ASP A 838 -20.13 9.57 -5.58
N PHE A 839 -19.70 8.49 -4.90
CA PHE A 839 -19.60 8.43 -3.43
C PHE A 839 -18.50 9.35 -2.88
N VAL A 840 -17.34 9.42 -3.55
CA VAL A 840 -16.27 10.37 -3.21
C VAL A 840 -16.78 11.81 -3.34
N ALA A 841 -17.45 12.16 -4.44
CA ALA A 841 -18.04 13.48 -4.65
C ALA A 841 -19.11 13.82 -3.60
N ALA A 842 -19.94 12.85 -3.20
CA ALA A 842 -20.93 13.04 -2.16
C ALA A 842 -20.32 13.26 -0.76
N LEU A 843 -19.19 12.61 -0.44
CA LEU A 843 -18.45 12.89 0.80
C LEU A 843 -17.74 14.24 0.78
N ILE A 844 -17.17 14.66 -0.36
CA ILE A 844 -16.58 16.00 -0.53
C ILE A 844 -17.64 17.08 -0.33
N ASP A 845 -18.79 16.94 -1.00
CA ASP A 845 -19.92 17.86 -0.87
C ASP A 845 -20.54 17.84 0.53
N ALA A 846 -20.30 16.80 1.32
CA ALA A 846 -20.70 16.67 2.72
C ALA A 846 -19.60 17.11 3.73
N GLY A 847 -18.53 17.76 3.27
CA GLY A 847 -17.53 18.39 4.13
C GLY A 847 -16.21 17.62 4.35
N PHE A 848 -15.93 16.56 3.58
CA PHE A 848 -14.65 15.84 3.65
C PHE A 848 -13.61 16.37 2.64
N GLN A 849 -12.37 16.52 3.10
CA GLN A 849 -11.18 16.53 2.24
C GLN A 849 -10.78 15.08 1.92
N VAL A 850 -10.39 14.82 0.67
CA VAL A 850 -9.90 13.52 0.21
C VAL A 850 -8.37 13.50 0.18
N ILE A 851 -7.76 12.43 0.69
CA ILE A 851 -6.31 12.21 0.71
C ILE A 851 -6.05 10.75 0.26
N PRO A 852 -5.43 10.53 -0.91
CA PRO A 852 -5.03 9.19 -1.37
C PRO A 852 -4.02 8.53 -0.41
N ASN A 853 -4.19 7.23 -0.10
CA ASN A 853 -3.42 6.55 0.95
C ASN A 853 -2.86 5.21 0.45
N SER A 854 -1.84 5.26 -0.44
CA SER A 854 -1.14 4.12 -1.10
C SER A 854 -1.98 2.84 -1.13
N GLY A 855 -3.01 2.84 -1.96
CA GLY A 855 -4.07 1.87 -1.81
C GLY A 855 -5.33 2.24 -2.56
N SER A 856 -6.18 1.21 -2.67
CA SER A 856 -7.61 1.42 -2.77
C SER A 856 -8.11 2.17 -1.52
N ALA A 857 -7.37 2.10 -0.42
CA ALA A 857 -7.52 2.98 0.74
C ALA A 857 -7.45 4.46 0.34
N VAL A 858 -8.57 5.15 0.54
CA VAL A 858 -8.69 6.60 0.46
C VAL A 858 -9.06 7.11 1.85
N THR A 859 -8.31 8.09 2.34
CA THR A 859 -8.60 8.78 3.60
C THR A 859 -9.53 9.96 3.32
N PHE A 860 -10.59 10.06 4.11
CA PHE A 860 -11.51 11.19 4.14
C PHE A 860 -11.30 11.91 5.48
N ARG A 861 -10.77 13.13 5.44
CA ARG A 861 -10.49 13.99 6.60
C ARG A 861 -11.56 15.08 6.69
N SER A 862 -12.29 15.16 7.80
CA SER A 862 -13.39 16.12 7.95
C SER A 862 -12.85 17.55 8.07
N THR A 863 -13.41 18.49 7.30
CA THR A 863 -12.95 19.89 7.26
C THR A 863 -13.29 20.69 8.53
N ASP A 864 -14.21 20.18 9.35
CA ASP A 864 -14.56 20.75 10.67
C ASP A 864 -13.71 20.21 11.83
N GLY A 865 -12.76 19.31 11.55
CA GLY A 865 -11.87 18.72 12.56
C GLY A 865 -12.43 17.51 13.32
N GLN A 866 -13.60 16.97 12.99
CA GLN A 866 -14.14 15.75 13.63
C GLN A 866 -13.23 14.51 13.49
N GLY A 867 -12.29 14.51 12.55
CA GLY A 867 -11.27 13.47 12.39
C GLY A 867 -11.19 12.92 10.97
N SER A 868 -10.65 11.71 10.83
CA SER A 868 -10.40 11.06 9.53
C SER A 868 -10.85 9.60 9.54
N ILE A 869 -11.37 9.13 8.40
CA ILE A 869 -11.80 7.74 8.16
C ILE A 869 -11.21 7.20 6.85
N VAL A 870 -10.92 5.90 6.78
CA VAL A 870 -10.39 5.24 5.58
C VAL A 870 -11.39 4.25 5.00
N PHE A 871 -11.66 4.36 3.70
CA PHE A 871 -12.46 3.41 2.92
C PHE A 871 -11.64 2.85 1.76
N HIS A 872 -11.80 1.55 1.47
CA HIS A 872 -11.19 0.93 0.31
C HIS A 872 -12.11 1.03 -0.93
N ARG A 873 -11.60 1.65 -1.99
CA ARG A 873 -12.13 1.63 -3.37
C ARG A 873 -12.37 0.18 -3.82
N PRO A 874 -13.56 -0.17 -4.34
CA PRO A 874 -13.79 -1.46 -4.96
C PRO A 874 -12.92 -1.66 -6.22
N HIS A 875 -12.47 -2.89 -6.44
CA HIS A 875 -11.67 -3.29 -7.60
C HIS A 875 -12.05 -4.72 -8.02
N PRO A 876 -12.09 -5.09 -9.32
CA PRO A 876 -11.75 -4.30 -10.52
C PRO A 876 -12.81 -3.29 -10.95
N ASP A 877 -14.07 -3.54 -10.63
CA ASP A 877 -15.15 -2.60 -10.89
C ASP A 877 -15.24 -1.62 -9.70
N PRO A 878 -15.03 -0.31 -9.89
CA PRO A 878 -15.11 0.69 -8.84
C PRO A 878 -16.57 1.05 -8.52
N THR A 879 -17.41 0.04 -8.23
CA THR A 879 -18.80 0.26 -7.81
C THR A 879 -19.11 -0.36 -6.45
N LEU A 880 -19.94 0.34 -5.69
CA LEU A 880 -20.38 0.01 -4.35
C LEU A 880 -21.76 -0.65 -4.41
N ASP A 881 -21.84 -1.90 -3.95
CA ASP A 881 -23.09 -2.61 -3.69
C ASP A 881 -23.74 -2.16 -2.37
N SER A 882 -24.95 -2.63 -2.08
CA SER A 882 -25.70 -2.24 -0.87
C SER A 882 -25.06 -2.72 0.44
N ILE A 883 -24.31 -3.84 0.44
CA ILE A 883 -23.62 -4.33 1.63
C ILE A 883 -22.42 -3.43 1.94
N MET A 884 -21.67 -3.04 0.90
CA MET A 884 -20.56 -2.09 1.04
C MET A 884 -21.07 -0.70 1.47
N LEU A 885 -22.13 -0.17 0.85
CA LEU A 885 -22.74 1.11 1.24
C LEU A 885 -23.22 1.08 2.70
N HIS A 886 -23.88 0.01 3.14
CA HIS A 886 -24.40 -0.08 4.50
C HIS A 886 -23.27 -0.25 5.55
N SER A 887 -22.21 -1.00 5.21
CA SER A 887 -20.98 -1.07 6.02
C SER A 887 -20.31 0.30 6.17
N MET A 888 -20.26 1.09 5.09
CA MET A 888 -19.74 2.47 5.13
C MET A 888 -20.64 3.39 5.98
N GLY A 889 -21.97 3.26 5.88
CA GLY A 889 -22.94 3.97 6.72
C GLY A 889 -22.79 3.66 8.22
N LYS A 890 -22.67 2.38 8.59
CA LYS A 890 -22.40 1.94 9.98
C LYS A 890 -21.14 2.59 10.55
N ARG A 891 -20.07 2.71 9.75
CA ARG A 891 -18.82 3.35 10.16
C ARG A 891 -18.92 4.88 10.24
N LEU A 892 -19.65 5.54 9.33
CA LEU A 892 -19.90 6.99 9.41
C LEU A 892 -20.77 7.36 10.62
N ALA A 893 -21.76 6.53 10.97
CA ALA A 893 -22.51 6.67 12.23
C ALA A 893 -21.60 6.52 13.45
N LYS A 894 -20.75 5.48 13.48
CA LYS A 894 -19.81 5.20 14.60
C LYS A 894 -18.82 6.35 14.87
N TRP A 895 -18.29 6.98 13.81
CA TRP A 895 -17.18 7.94 13.94
C TRP A 895 -17.59 9.41 13.83
N PHE A 896 -18.71 9.75 13.19
CA PHE A 896 -19.16 11.14 12.96
C PHE A 896 -20.61 11.41 13.39
N GLY A 897 -21.31 10.41 13.96
CA GLY A 897 -22.73 10.56 14.35
C GLY A 897 -23.69 10.76 13.16
N TRP A 898 -23.28 10.39 11.95
CA TRP A 898 -24.10 10.53 10.75
C TRP A 898 -25.20 9.48 10.70
N GLU A 899 -26.44 9.94 10.56
CA GLU A 899 -27.65 9.14 10.37
C GLU A 899 -28.46 9.67 9.18
N LYS A 900 -29.58 9.01 8.85
CA LYS A 900 -30.42 9.36 7.70
C LYS A 900 -30.93 10.81 7.71
N ASP A 901 -31.27 11.33 8.90
CA ASP A 901 -31.89 12.64 9.07
C ASP A 901 -30.87 13.76 9.35
N THR A 902 -29.56 13.45 9.32
CA THR A 902 -28.43 14.38 9.46
C THR A 902 -28.27 15.31 8.25
N PHE A 903 -28.72 14.90 7.06
CA PHE A 903 -28.42 15.58 5.80
C PHE A 903 -29.49 16.60 5.41
N VAL A 904 -29.07 17.82 5.08
CA VAL A 904 -29.96 18.93 4.69
C VAL A 904 -29.55 19.55 3.35
N GLU A 905 -30.53 19.93 2.52
CA GLU A 905 -30.28 20.53 1.20
C GLU A 905 -29.67 21.91 1.38
N ARG A 906 -28.40 22.08 0.96
CA ARG A 906 -27.68 23.35 1.01
C ARG A 906 -28.52 24.44 0.36
N GLY A 907 -28.71 25.55 1.07
CA GLY A 907 -29.61 26.62 0.65
C GLY A 907 -29.28 27.12 -0.76
N LYS A 908 -30.32 27.31 -1.58
CA LYS A 908 -30.18 28.08 -2.83
C LYS A 908 -29.94 29.54 -2.45
N ALA A 909 -28.78 30.06 -2.84
CA ALA A 909 -28.54 31.49 -2.98
C ALA A 909 -29.36 32.06 -4.13
#